data_AF-A0A366BYG9-F1
#
_entry.id   AF-A0A366BYG9-F1
#
_cell.length_a   1.000
_cell.length_b   1.000
_cell.length_c   1.000
_cell.angle_alpha   90.00
_cell.angle_beta   90.00
_cell.angle_gamma   90.00
#
_symmetry.space_group_name_H-M   'P 1'
#
loop_
_entity.id
_entity.type
_entity.pdbx_description
1 polymer ?
#
loop_
_entity_poly.entity_id
_entity_poly.type
_entity_poly.pdbx_seq_one_letter_code
_entity_poly.pdbx_strand_id
1 'polypeptide(L)'
;MAHRVSCLARAARIGAPLAVLIVALILSAAPAAAMPPVGAALAAAAGGWAAGLTATAIMGQAAMAFVLSGVQMALAKKPKVKTRDEITLNRIQPVTAGLILYGERTLGGTIVARSTTEAGGKPHRRYHSVMPLACHQIDGAVEIWLGETKVWTEAQYRRDEAQGTGDPYHWGQIESDFKGRIRLKVHTGAEDQAAEPRYVAAASEWTADHRGRGVAYVYFEADYDRDLFPTGAPQIRVRARGKRVYDPRDWISTPLASARALRPGSIWAGYDGGAIGRTSGASYPQGESDAAWTGGPIAARFFFGHRYPGGLTPEAGLSPDLTAQDGDTLDYKRMALDADLFAAFDVAFPAVPEGVIWEQGGSGYGAYLGVTGADLVFRAGSGEVAGEELARATLPVADLAGRRGTIYVEIDIAAGAVALWFRGRRYSTNPALCLRDYALTPELFGGIGWTEADLDDAAIVALANAAEEPVPLATGGSQPRYAFNGVLDTEAAPRENLDALSSAWGGWWACERGRLTLGGAVWEEPELTITEDMLVAGIRVIARRPFEEQFNTVKAQFADATAEHVVTDLPVLASETYRAADHGERLVRDLGELPGETDPVRGQRLMKLALLKGRRQRQVILPCSLAAWGVRLGDTVRVTIPRRGWEAKAFEVTARAVTVGPEGVQVRLTCLETGPAIFDWRTSEEQARPAGGVPTLPSPTARPQVSAPTMSEELYETRGGGGVKTRVRLAATTDNPFIDAWQFSWRPVAAPASETTVRGLTDVAEDLIDDMAPGTYVFGARGRNTRGMWSDWVYAGAAAVQGENAPPVAITNLAGQSAGGAVAMLRWDRHPSLDVRQGGWIEFRHSAELTGATWQSSVVIGKAVPGGATDASLPLKTGSYLARPYDARGNPGPVSAVALRAASLVPMAEVARLDEAPGFAGTKADCSAAGGVLSTDEGATEALYVFSALINLGTAGPVRLVSDVGILIEERRDRIFGPETGAFWTPPDGLFWQGGADAYGDLDTQVRVHDDATATWGPWQSFDAAEFDGRLFQIRAALSVESAAYALRVTRLSVAAYRAT
;
A
#
# COMPACT_ATOMS: atom_id res chain seq x y z
N MET A 1 34.45 -14.91 -45.48
CA MET A 1 33.99 -16.17 -44.84
C MET A 1 35.03 -16.62 -43.82
N ALA A 2 34.65 -17.48 -42.86
CA ALA A 2 35.54 -18.16 -41.91
C ALA A 2 36.38 -17.27 -40.95
N HIS A 3 35.73 -16.38 -40.18
CA HIS A 3 36.15 -16.00 -38.81
C HIS A 3 35.08 -15.11 -38.16
N ARG A 4 34.36 -15.62 -37.13
CA ARG A 4 33.56 -14.89 -36.08
C ARG A 4 32.64 -15.85 -35.27
N VAL A 5 33.20 -16.87 -34.62
CA VAL A 5 32.47 -17.70 -33.63
C VAL A 5 33.41 -18.10 -32.48
N SER A 6 33.74 -17.16 -31.59
CA SER A 6 34.66 -17.42 -30.46
C SER A 6 34.66 -16.32 -29.37
N CYS A 7 33.49 -15.98 -28.80
CA CYS A 7 33.41 -15.07 -27.64
C CYS A 7 32.48 -15.62 -26.54
N LEU A 8 32.98 -16.59 -25.76
CA LEU A 8 32.32 -17.03 -24.51
C LEU A 8 33.30 -17.60 -23.47
N ALA A 9 34.55 -17.10 -23.46
CA ALA A 9 35.59 -17.54 -22.52
C ALA A 9 36.77 -16.55 -22.39
N ARG A 10 36.58 -15.35 -21.83
CA ARG A 10 37.69 -14.56 -21.22
C ARG A 10 37.19 -13.43 -20.31
N ALA A 11 37.37 -13.60 -19.00
CA ALA A 11 37.23 -12.55 -18.00
C ALA A 11 38.30 -12.73 -16.91
N ALA A 12 39.57 -12.48 -17.25
CA ALA A 12 40.68 -12.51 -16.29
C ALA A 12 41.92 -11.73 -16.77
N ARG A 13 42.34 -10.76 -15.94
CA ARG A 13 43.66 -10.10 -15.86
C ARG A 13 44.08 -9.15 -16.99
N ILE A 14 44.39 -7.92 -16.55
CA ILE A 14 45.26 -6.93 -17.20
C ILE A 14 46.72 -7.31 -16.89
N GLY A 15 47.67 -7.11 -17.82
CA GLY A 15 49.11 -7.06 -17.47
C GLY A 15 50.14 -7.62 -18.47
N ALA A 16 50.44 -6.87 -19.54
CA ALA A 16 51.72 -6.95 -20.31
C ALA A 16 51.97 -8.27 -21.12
N PRO A 17 53.05 -8.41 -21.96
CA PRO A 17 52.80 -8.71 -23.37
C PRO A 17 53.66 -9.82 -24.06
N LEU A 18 53.40 -10.02 -25.36
CA LEU A 18 54.25 -10.59 -26.44
C LEU A 18 54.06 -12.08 -26.88
N ALA A 19 54.27 -12.31 -28.19
CA ALA A 19 54.68 -13.55 -28.89
C ALA A 19 53.71 -14.76 -29.12
N VAL A 20 52.95 -14.71 -30.23
CA VAL A 20 53.13 -15.51 -31.49
C VAL A 20 53.08 -17.08 -31.52
N LEU A 21 52.28 -17.60 -32.49
CA LEU A 21 52.25 -18.92 -33.21
C LEU A 21 51.32 -20.10 -32.78
N ILE A 22 51.24 -21.14 -33.66
CA ILE A 22 50.06 -22.00 -33.99
C ILE A 22 50.44 -23.52 -34.02
N VAL A 23 49.45 -24.45 -34.09
CA VAL A 23 49.46 -25.89 -34.54
C VAL A 23 49.68 -26.98 -33.43
N ALA A 24 49.21 -28.26 -33.48
CA ALA A 24 47.85 -28.88 -33.67
C ALA A 24 47.82 -30.44 -33.44
N LEU A 25 46.72 -31.01 -32.87
CA LEU A 25 46.25 -32.46 -32.89
C LEU A 25 47.17 -33.52 -32.16
N ILE A 26 46.99 -34.88 -32.10
CA ILE A 26 46.16 -35.95 -32.75
C ILE A 26 45.96 -37.23 -31.82
N LEU A 27 44.75 -37.87 -31.74
CA LEU A 27 44.39 -39.29 -31.26
C LEU A 27 44.82 -39.77 -29.81
N SER A 28 44.36 -40.89 -29.16
CA SER A 28 43.11 -41.71 -29.14
C SER A 28 43.02 -42.82 -28.03
N ALA A 29 41.79 -43.16 -27.57
CA ALA A 29 41.24 -44.50 -27.18
C ALA A 29 41.49 -45.26 -25.82
N ALA A 30 40.36 -45.70 -25.21
CA ALA A 30 40.04 -47.00 -24.55
C ALA A 30 40.42 -47.33 -23.04
N PRO A 31 39.65 -48.24 -22.33
CA PRO A 31 39.49 -48.18 -20.85
C PRO A 31 39.48 -49.52 -20.01
N ALA A 32 39.59 -49.41 -18.66
CA ALA A 32 39.14 -50.34 -17.58
C ALA A 32 39.66 -49.86 -16.18
N ALA A 33 39.13 -50.17 -14.98
CA ALA A 33 37.82 -50.63 -14.47
C ALA A 33 37.74 -50.48 -12.91
N ALA A 34 36.53 -50.66 -12.33
CA ALA A 34 36.21 -50.93 -10.89
C ALA A 34 36.22 -49.79 -9.81
N MET A 35 35.23 -49.88 -8.91
CA MET A 35 35.04 -49.21 -7.58
C MET A 35 35.11 -50.32 -6.48
N PRO A 36 35.18 -50.12 -5.13
CA PRO A 36 34.31 -49.27 -4.26
C PRO A 36 35.02 -48.68 -2.98
N PRO A 37 34.39 -48.43 -1.80
CA PRO A 37 33.61 -47.19 -1.52
C PRO A 37 33.79 -46.53 -0.11
N VAL A 38 33.04 -45.45 0.14
CA VAL A 38 32.65 -44.81 1.44
C VAL A 38 33.74 -44.10 2.29
N GLY A 39 33.46 -42.83 2.64
CA GLY A 39 34.11 -42.05 3.71
C GLY A 39 33.78 -40.56 3.58
N ALA A 40 33.38 -39.87 4.66
CA ALA A 40 32.84 -38.50 4.59
C ALA A 40 33.50 -37.51 5.57
N ALA A 41 33.82 -36.30 5.08
CA ALA A 41 34.10 -35.09 5.88
C ALA A 41 34.01 -33.82 5.00
N LEU A 42 33.69 -32.68 5.61
CA LEU A 42 33.74 -31.34 4.98
C LEU A 42 35.06 -30.64 5.30
N ALA A 43 35.60 -29.83 4.37
CA ALA A 43 35.95 -28.40 4.60
C ALA A 43 36.67 -27.73 3.41
N ALA A 44 36.57 -26.39 3.36
CA ALA A 44 37.51 -25.41 2.80
C ALA A 44 37.97 -25.48 1.32
N ALA A 45 37.30 -24.67 0.49
CA ALA A 45 37.83 -23.65 -0.43
C ALA A 45 38.98 -23.94 -1.46
N ALA A 46 38.75 -23.41 -2.67
CA ALA A 46 39.71 -23.04 -3.73
C ALA A 46 40.51 -24.16 -4.45
N GLY A 47 40.20 -24.35 -5.74
CA GLY A 47 40.97 -25.18 -6.68
C GLY A 47 40.32 -25.21 -8.06
N GLY A 48 41.03 -24.76 -9.10
CA GLY A 48 40.46 -24.55 -10.43
C GLY A 48 40.19 -25.83 -11.23
N TRP A 49 39.10 -25.86 -12.00
CA TRP A 49 38.85 -26.89 -13.00
C TRP A 49 39.71 -26.66 -14.25
N ALA A 50 40.54 -27.65 -14.60
CA ALA A 50 41.23 -27.73 -15.89
C ALA A 50 40.85 -29.06 -16.58
N ALA A 51 40.61 -29.01 -17.88
CA ALA A 51 39.96 -30.11 -18.60
C ALA A 51 40.95 -31.18 -19.10
N GLY A 52 40.57 -32.45 -18.97
CA GLY A 52 41.18 -33.59 -19.64
C GLY A 52 40.13 -34.36 -20.45
N LEU A 53 40.10 -34.16 -21.77
CA LEU A 53 39.18 -34.87 -22.67
C LEU A 53 39.78 -36.21 -23.12
N THR A 54 39.16 -37.31 -22.71
CA THR A 54 39.21 -38.57 -23.46
C THR A 54 37.79 -39.13 -23.59
N ALA A 55 37.44 -39.59 -24.80
CA ALA A 55 36.09 -40.05 -25.10
C ALA A 55 36.10 -41.56 -25.38
N THR A 56 35.30 -42.32 -24.60
CA THR A 56 34.52 -43.49 -25.04
C THR A 56 33.72 -44.07 -23.87
N ALA A 57 32.40 -43.93 -23.86
CA ALA A 57 31.44 -44.96 -23.40
C ALA A 57 29.99 -44.47 -23.57
N ILE A 58 29.13 -45.31 -24.16
CA ILE A 58 27.71 -45.03 -24.36
C ILE A 58 26.95 -45.41 -23.07
N MET A 59 26.63 -44.42 -22.22
CA MET A 59 25.39 -44.37 -21.42
C MET A 59 25.32 -43.08 -20.59
N GLY A 60 24.12 -42.50 -20.48
CA GLY A 60 23.82 -41.45 -19.49
C GLY A 60 24.54 -40.11 -19.70
N GLN A 61 24.07 -39.30 -20.67
CA GLN A 61 24.05 -37.83 -20.63
C GLN A 61 23.26 -37.34 -21.88
N ALA A 62 21.94 -37.50 -21.85
CA ALA A 62 21.09 -36.51 -22.52
C ALA A 62 21.13 -35.25 -21.64
N ALA A 63 22.21 -34.49 -21.77
CA ALA A 63 22.43 -33.27 -20.99
C ALA A 63 21.19 -32.37 -21.09
N MET A 64 20.75 -31.83 -19.95
CA MET A 64 19.44 -31.18 -19.83
C MET A 64 19.21 -30.19 -20.96
N ALA A 65 18.17 -30.44 -21.75
CA ALA A 65 17.74 -29.53 -22.80
C ALA A 65 17.21 -28.24 -22.15
N PHE A 66 18.10 -27.26 -22.00
CA PHE A 66 17.69 -25.86 -21.93
C PHE A 66 16.85 -25.52 -23.17
N VAL A 67 15.94 -24.55 -22.98
CA VAL A 67 14.83 -24.10 -23.86
C VAL A 67 13.48 -24.50 -23.23
N LEU A 68 12.86 -23.62 -22.44
CA LEU A 68 12.15 -22.38 -22.83
C LEU A 68 10.74 -22.71 -23.39
N SER A 69 9.71 -22.31 -22.63
CA SER A 69 8.25 -22.45 -22.90
C SER A 69 7.48 -22.22 -21.58
N GLY A 70 7.69 -21.08 -20.89
CA GLY A 70 7.24 -20.86 -19.50
C GLY A 70 7.93 -21.74 -18.43
N VAL A 71 8.48 -22.88 -18.85
CA VAL A 71 9.37 -23.77 -18.10
C VAL A 71 10.57 -23.02 -17.50
N GLN A 72 10.98 -21.86 -18.03
CA GLN A 72 11.97 -21.02 -17.36
C GLN A 72 11.50 -20.50 -16.00
N MET A 73 10.28 -19.97 -15.84
CA MET A 73 9.81 -19.58 -14.50
C MET A 73 9.63 -20.79 -13.57
N ALA A 74 9.28 -21.95 -14.14
CA ALA A 74 9.07 -23.20 -13.40
C ALA A 74 10.35 -24.00 -13.07
N LEU A 75 11.47 -23.80 -13.77
CA LEU A 75 12.74 -24.53 -13.56
C LEU A 75 13.97 -23.64 -13.38
N ALA A 76 13.85 -22.31 -13.52
CA ALA A 76 14.92 -21.42 -13.07
C ALA A 76 15.23 -21.71 -11.61
N LYS A 77 16.52 -21.87 -11.32
CA LYS A 77 17.08 -21.63 -9.99
C LYS A 77 16.61 -20.23 -9.60
N LYS A 78 16.00 -20.07 -8.42
CA LYS A 78 15.49 -18.78 -7.93
C LYS A 78 16.51 -17.68 -8.28
N PRO A 79 16.17 -16.69 -9.11
CA PRO A 79 17.11 -15.64 -9.50
C PRO A 79 17.64 -14.97 -8.23
N LYS A 80 18.89 -14.52 -8.25
CA LYS A 80 19.50 -13.81 -7.11
C LYS A 80 18.98 -12.37 -7.03
N VAL A 81 17.66 -12.20 -7.10
CA VAL A 81 17.00 -10.93 -6.81
C VAL A 81 17.41 -10.54 -5.40
N LYS A 82 17.97 -9.33 -5.30
CA LYS A 82 18.40 -8.69 -4.08
C LYS A 82 17.15 -8.33 -3.25
N THR A 83 16.61 -9.33 -2.55
CA THR A 83 15.22 -9.36 -2.05
C THR A 83 14.84 -8.16 -1.17
N ARG A 84 13.61 -7.68 -1.39
CA ARG A 84 12.84 -6.74 -0.56
C ARG A 84 13.40 -5.31 -0.43
N ASP A 85 14.69 -5.15 -0.13
CA ASP A 85 15.20 -3.92 0.48
C ASP A 85 16.28 -3.20 -0.36
N GLU A 86 17.01 -3.87 -1.25
CA GLU A 86 18.24 -3.28 -1.84
C GLU A 86 18.02 -2.19 -2.89
N ILE A 87 16.91 -2.21 -3.62
CA ILE A 87 16.62 -1.25 -4.71
C ILE A 87 16.08 0.08 -4.17
N THR A 88 15.42 0.05 -3.02
CA THR A 88 14.72 1.19 -2.40
C THR A 88 15.47 1.82 -1.23
N LEU A 89 16.53 1.20 -0.71
CA LEU A 89 17.45 1.77 0.28
C LEU A 89 18.57 2.58 -0.37
N ASN A 90 18.83 3.79 0.12
CA ASN A 90 19.99 4.58 -0.26
C ASN A 90 21.27 3.92 0.26
N ARG A 91 22.20 3.59 -0.64
CA ARG A 91 23.53 3.08 -0.29
C ARG A 91 24.57 4.20 -0.36
N ILE A 92 25.68 4.07 0.36
CA ILE A 92 26.84 4.97 0.25
C ILE A 92 28.02 4.13 -0.23
N GLN A 93 28.29 4.17 -1.53
CA GLN A 93 29.41 3.48 -2.16
C GLN A 93 29.98 4.37 -3.29
N PRO A 94 31.32 4.55 -3.37
CA PRO A 94 31.94 5.38 -4.41
C PRO A 94 31.94 4.72 -5.79
N VAL A 95 31.69 3.40 -5.83
CA VAL A 95 31.47 2.61 -7.05
C VAL A 95 30.27 1.70 -6.76
N THR A 96 29.35 1.62 -7.71
CA THR A 96 28.11 0.82 -7.62
C THR A 96 27.77 0.27 -9.01
N ALA A 97 26.94 -0.76 -9.09
CA ALA A 97 26.45 -1.26 -10.37
C ALA A 97 25.48 -0.26 -11.00
N GLY A 98 25.54 -0.11 -12.33
CA GLY A 98 24.58 0.69 -13.07
C GLY A 98 23.22 0.00 -13.12
N LEU A 99 22.17 0.81 -13.27
CA LEU A 99 20.78 0.34 -13.39
C LEU A 99 20.19 0.81 -14.71
N ILE A 100 19.48 -0.07 -15.42
CA ILE A 100 18.66 0.29 -16.58
C ILE A 100 17.19 0.13 -16.18
N LEU A 101 16.47 1.24 -16.10
CA LEU A 101 15.06 1.31 -15.74
C LEU A 101 14.18 1.31 -17.00
N TYR A 102 13.24 0.36 -17.07
CA TYR A 102 12.18 0.31 -18.08
C TYR A 102 10.81 0.35 -17.40
N GLY A 103 9.82 0.97 -18.05
CA GLY A 103 8.53 1.26 -17.43
C GLY A 103 8.68 2.16 -16.19
N GLU A 104 7.83 1.99 -15.17
CA GLU A 104 7.82 2.84 -13.97
C GLU A 104 8.22 2.07 -12.70
N ARG A 105 9.11 2.64 -11.86
CA ARG A 105 9.56 1.99 -10.60
C ARG A 105 9.99 3.01 -9.55
N THR A 106 9.94 2.61 -8.27
CA THR A 106 10.55 3.35 -7.16
C THR A 106 12.00 2.91 -6.93
N LEU A 107 12.91 3.88 -6.81
CA LEU A 107 14.35 3.69 -6.64
C LEU A 107 14.87 4.47 -5.41
N GLY A 108 15.73 3.85 -4.60
CA GLY A 108 16.47 4.49 -3.51
C GLY A 108 17.91 4.86 -3.88
N GLY A 109 18.43 4.33 -4.99
CA GLY A 109 19.72 4.71 -5.56
C GLY A 109 20.95 4.46 -4.67
N THR A 110 22.09 4.97 -5.13
CA THR A 110 23.33 5.02 -4.34
C THR A 110 23.84 6.45 -4.33
N ILE A 111 24.20 6.98 -3.15
CA ILE A 111 24.88 8.25 -2.98
C ILE A 111 26.35 8.04 -3.39
N VAL A 112 26.73 8.58 -4.54
CA VAL A 112 28.08 8.45 -5.11
C VAL A 112 28.98 9.64 -4.76
N ALA A 113 28.38 10.80 -4.52
CA ALA A 113 29.08 12.01 -4.08
C ALA A 113 28.27 12.70 -2.98
N ARG A 114 28.95 13.18 -1.94
CA ARG A 114 28.37 13.94 -0.83
C ARG A 114 29.40 14.89 -0.23
N SER A 115 28.96 16.08 0.19
CA SER A 115 29.82 17.06 0.88
C SER A 115 29.09 17.78 2.01
N THR A 116 29.82 18.58 2.78
CA THR A 116 29.23 19.56 3.70
C THR A 116 29.91 20.91 3.59
N THR A 117 29.13 21.99 3.63
CA THR A 117 29.61 23.37 3.47
C THR A 117 29.20 24.27 4.63
N GLU A 118 29.79 25.47 4.68
CA GLU A 118 29.39 26.49 5.65
C GLU A 118 28.02 27.10 5.29
N ALA A 119 27.15 27.30 6.28
CA ALA A 119 25.91 28.05 6.09
C ALA A 119 25.59 28.96 7.28
N GLY A 120 25.66 30.27 7.06
CA GLY A 120 25.37 31.29 8.06
C GLY A 120 26.37 31.31 9.22
N GLY A 121 27.67 31.37 8.91
CA GLY A 121 28.74 31.47 9.92
C GLY A 121 29.03 30.18 10.68
N LYS A 122 28.57 29.03 10.16
CA LYS A 122 28.73 27.71 10.81
C LYS A 122 29.27 26.67 9.82
N PRO A 123 30.47 26.11 10.03
CA PRO A 123 31.04 25.10 9.14
C PRO A 123 30.25 23.79 9.19
N HIS A 124 30.30 23.02 8.10
CA HIS A 124 29.62 21.73 7.93
C HIS A 124 28.10 21.73 8.17
N ARG A 125 27.45 22.90 8.14
CA ARG A 125 26.01 23.02 8.43
C ARG A 125 25.15 22.59 7.25
N ARG A 126 25.56 22.86 6.01
CA ARG A 126 24.78 22.48 4.83
C ARG A 126 25.29 21.16 4.26
N TYR A 127 24.38 20.26 3.91
CA TYR A 127 24.67 18.96 3.34
C TYR A 127 24.31 18.94 1.85
N HIS A 128 25.17 18.35 1.04
CA HIS A 128 24.98 18.16 -0.41
C HIS A 128 25.13 16.66 -0.74
N SER A 129 24.30 16.16 -1.66
CA SER A 129 24.30 14.75 -2.08
C SER A 129 23.89 14.61 -3.54
N VAL A 130 24.56 13.70 -4.27
CA VAL A 130 24.17 13.25 -5.61
C VAL A 130 23.91 11.75 -5.62
N MET A 131 22.74 11.39 -6.12
CA MET A 131 22.20 10.04 -6.11
C MET A 131 21.76 9.63 -7.53
N PRO A 132 22.60 8.92 -8.31
CA PRO A 132 22.18 8.26 -9.54
C PRO A 132 20.97 7.33 -9.34
N LEU A 133 20.08 7.38 -10.32
CA LEU A 133 18.89 6.55 -10.48
C LEU A 133 19.10 5.47 -11.55
N ALA A 134 19.63 5.86 -12.72
CA ALA A 134 19.81 4.98 -13.87
C ALA A 134 20.92 5.45 -14.81
N CYS A 135 21.56 4.51 -15.51
CA CYS A 135 22.65 4.74 -16.47
C CYS A 135 22.15 4.96 -17.91
N HIS A 136 21.06 5.72 -18.03
CA HIS A 136 20.53 6.26 -19.28
C HIS A 136 19.69 7.51 -18.98
N GLN A 137 19.25 8.22 -20.02
CA GLN A 137 18.21 9.24 -19.87
C GLN A 137 16.87 8.60 -19.46
N ILE A 138 16.28 9.07 -18.36
CA ILE A 138 14.92 8.72 -17.94
C ILE A 138 13.89 9.67 -18.57
N ASP A 139 12.65 9.23 -18.72
CA ASP A 139 11.55 10.11 -19.16
C ASP A 139 11.24 11.21 -18.13
N GLY A 140 11.28 10.86 -16.84
CA GLY A 140 11.13 11.82 -15.74
C GLY A 140 10.94 11.18 -14.37
N ALA A 141 11.07 11.97 -13.31
CA ALA A 141 10.59 11.60 -11.99
C ALA A 141 9.10 11.94 -11.86
N VAL A 142 8.33 11.05 -11.21
CA VAL A 142 6.91 11.19 -10.93
C VAL A 142 6.70 11.77 -9.52
N GLU A 143 7.40 11.21 -8.53
CA GLU A 143 7.31 11.59 -7.11
C GLU A 143 8.66 11.40 -6.41
N ILE A 144 8.93 12.20 -5.37
CA ILE A 144 10.06 11.98 -4.44
C ILE A 144 9.55 11.97 -3.00
N TRP A 145 10.08 11.04 -2.22
CA TRP A 145 9.78 10.79 -0.82
C TRP A 145 11.05 10.87 0.02
N LEU A 146 10.95 11.43 1.23
CA LEU A 146 11.99 11.42 2.26
C LEU A 146 11.50 10.57 3.43
N GLY A 147 12.07 9.38 3.57
CA GLY A 147 11.55 8.33 4.45
C GLY A 147 10.12 7.96 4.05
N GLU A 148 9.17 8.24 4.95
CA GLU A 148 7.73 8.01 4.80
C GLU A 148 6.96 9.25 4.27
N THR A 149 7.61 10.41 4.16
CA THR A 149 6.94 11.66 3.74
C THR A 149 7.14 11.91 2.25
N LYS A 150 6.04 12.00 1.48
CA LYS A 150 6.08 12.52 0.10
C LYS A 150 6.39 14.01 0.14
N VAL A 151 7.42 14.44 -0.59
CA VAL A 151 7.88 15.85 -0.60
C VAL A 151 7.79 16.52 -1.96
N TRP A 152 7.71 15.76 -3.05
CA TRP A 152 7.77 16.31 -4.41
C TRP A 152 6.88 15.53 -5.38
N THR A 153 6.27 16.22 -6.35
CA THR A 153 5.51 15.60 -7.46
C THR A 153 5.71 16.31 -8.79
N GLU A 154 5.69 15.56 -9.90
CA GLU A 154 5.77 16.12 -11.26
C GLU A 154 4.62 17.11 -11.52
N ALA A 155 3.41 16.79 -11.07
CA ALA A 155 2.23 17.63 -11.25
C ALA A 155 2.29 18.97 -10.49
N GLN A 156 3.14 19.10 -9.47
CA GLN A 156 3.50 20.41 -8.87
C GLN A 156 4.66 21.04 -9.64
N TYR A 157 5.70 20.27 -9.98
CA TYR A 157 6.89 20.77 -10.67
C TYR A 157 6.55 21.45 -12.00
N ARG A 158 5.71 20.83 -12.83
CA ARG A 158 5.24 21.38 -14.11
C ARG A 158 4.45 22.69 -13.94
N ARG A 159 3.75 22.88 -12.82
CA ARG A 159 3.01 24.13 -12.52
C ARG A 159 3.96 25.24 -12.08
N ASP A 160 4.94 24.92 -11.25
CA ASP A 160 5.92 25.91 -10.77
C ASP A 160 6.87 26.34 -11.90
N GLU A 161 7.33 25.38 -12.71
CA GLU A 161 8.14 25.61 -13.92
C GLU A 161 7.40 26.48 -14.94
N ALA A 162 6.10 26.25 -15.15
CA ALA A 162 5.26 27.10 -16.02
C ALA A 162 4.96 28.50 -15.44
N GLN A 163 5.09 28.69 -14.12
CA GLN A 163 5.01 30.01 -13.49
C GLN A 163 6.34 30.76 -13.51
N GLY A 164 7.48 30.06 -13.58
CA GLY A 164 8.81 30.63 -13.75
C GLY A 164 9.32 31.47 -12.58
N THR A 165 8.63 31.48 -11.43
CA THR A 165 8.99 32.30 -10.25
C THR A 165 9.66 31.48 -9.14
N GLY A 166 10.55 32.13 -8.38
CA GLY A 166 11.24 31.54 -7.22
C GLY A 166 12.55 30.81 -7.53
N ASP A 167 13.10 30.14 -6.52
CA ASP A 167 14.30 29.28 -6.64
C ASP A 167 13.89 27.92 -7.27
N PRO A 168 14.40 27.53 -8.45
CA PRO A 168 14.00 26.29 -9.14
C PRO A 168 14.27 24.98 -8.37
N TYR A 169 15.02 25.04 -7.27
CA TYR A 169 15.27 23.89 -6.39
C TYR A 169 14.16 23.69 -5.34
N HIS A 170 13.20 24.63 -5.27
CA HIS A 170 11.95 24.49 -4.51
C HIS A 170 10.75 24.09 -5.39
N TRP A 171 10.88 24.09 -6.73
CA TRP A 171 9.82 23.65 -7.64
C TRP A 171 9.44 22.18 -7.44
N GLY A 172 8.14 21.92 -7.47
CA GLY A 172 7.53 20.62 -7.27
C GLY A 172 7.33 20.21 -5.81
N GLN A 173 7.80 21.01 -4.84
CA GLN A 173 7.65 20.69 -3.42
C GLN A 173 6.19 20.82 -2.96
N ILE A 174 5.65 19.74 -2.39
CA ILE A 174 4.28 19.69 -1.85
C ILE A 174 4.25 20.02 -0.35
N GLU A 175 3.06 20.29 0.17
CA GLU A 175 2.86 20.65 1.59
C GLU A 175 3.35 19.54 2.52
N SER A 176 4.38 19.84 3.30
CA SER A 176 5.13 18.90 4.14
C SER A 176 6.08 19.67 5.06
N ASP A 177 6.52 19.08 6.17
CA ASP A 177 7.51 19.71 7.06
C ASP A 177 8.82 20.10 6.33
N PHE A 178 9.15 19.45 5.23
CA PHE A 178 10.35 19.71 4.42
C PHE A 178 10.22 20.91 3.45
N LYS A 179 9.00 21.38 3.15
CA LYS A 179 8.72 22.40 2.14
C LYS A 179 9.51 23.69 2.42
N GLY A 180 10.29 24.15 1.44
CA GLY A 180 11.17 25.32 1.56
C GLY A 180 12.43 25.10 2.43
N ARG A 181 12.51 24.01 3.21
CA ARG A 181 13.69 23.65 4.02
C ARG A 181 14.67 22.73 3.29
N ILE A 182 14.18 21.90 2.35
CA ILE A 182 15.01 21.10 1.43
C ILE A 182 15.12 21.77 0.06
N ARG A 183 16.13 21.37 -0.72
CA ARG A 183 16.34 21.77 -2.11
C ARG A 183 16.60 20.52 -2.95
N LEU A 184 15.87 20.38 -4.05
CA LEU A 184 15.84 19.18 -4.89
C LEU A 184 15.98 19.58 -6.36
N LYS A 185 16.80 18.84 -7.12
CA LYS A 185 16.75 18.88 -8.59
C LYS A 185 16.92 17.49 -9.16
N VAL A 186 16.02 17.12 -10.07
CA VAL A 186 16.12 15.89 -10.86
C VAL A 186 16.85 16.22 -12.16
N HIS A 187 17.97 15.55 -12.38
CA HIS A 187 18.74 15.56 -13.61
C HIS A 187 18.37 14.30 -14.40
N THR A 188 17.76 14.46 -15.57
CA THR A 188 17.13 13.33 -16.31
C THR A 188 18.13 12.45 -17.04
N GLY A 189 19.41 12.79 -17.08
CA GLY A 189 20.46 12.04 -17.77
C GLY A 189 20.61 12.39 -19.26
N ALA A 190 20.24 13.61 -19.66
CA ALA A 190 20.40 14.07 -21.04
C ALA A 190 21.89 14.12 -21.49
N GLU A 191 22.15 14.08 -22.80
CA GLU A 191 23.51 14.08 -23.36
C GLU A 191 24.21 15.44 -23.24
N ASP A 192 23.42 16.51 -23.31
CA ASP A 192 23.79 17.92 -23.20
C ASP A 192 23.74 18.44 -21.76
N GLN A 193 23.24 17.64 -20.81
CA GLN A 193 23.11 17.97 -19.39
C GLN A 193 24.39 18.59 -18.80
N ALA A 194 24.23 19.63 -17.98
CA ALA A 194 25.31 20.29 -17.25
C ALA A 194 25.59 19.60 -15.90
N ALA A 195 26.74 19.89 -15.29
CA ALA A 195 27.00 19.54 -13.90
C ALA A 195 26.13 20.41 -12.98
N GLU A 196 25.63 19.81 -11.88
CA GLU A 196 24.81 20.48 -10.88
C GLU A 196 25.50 21.74 -10.30
N PRO A 197 25.07 22.97 -10.67
CA PRO A 197 25.85 24.17 -10.40
C PRO A 197 25.93 24.53 -8.91
N ARG A 198 24.94 24.15 -8.09
CA ARG A 198 25.01 24.36 -6.63
C ARG A 198 26.04 23.46 -5.99
N TYR A 199 26.25 22.25 -6.51
CA TYR A 199 27.31 21.36 -6.02
C TYR A 199 28.70 21.79 -6.53
N VAL A 200 28.81 22.21 -7.80
CA VAL A 200 30.07 22.77 -8.36
C VAL A 200 30.53 24.00 -7.57
N ALA A 201 29.61 24.87 -7.15
CA ALA A 201 29.93 26.02 -6.30
C ALA A 201 30.22 25.66 -4.82
N ALA A 202 29.77 24.48 -4.37
CA ALA A 202 29.86 24.06 -2.97
C ALA A 202 31.12 23.23 -2.67
N ALA A 203 31.63 22.44 -3.63
CA ALA A 203 32.60 21.39 -3.32
C ALA A 203 33.59 21.13 -4.47
N SER A 204 34.89 21.14 -4.16
CA SER A 204 35.95 21.04 -5.17
C SER A 204 36.12 19.65 -5.77
N GLU A 205 35.56 18.61 -5.15
CA GLU A 205 35.49 17.26 -5.73
C GLU A 205 34.47 17.13 -6.87
N TRP A 206 33.56 18.09 -7.06
CA TRP A 206 32.54 18.07 -8.11
C TRP A 206 32.76 19.20 -9.13
N THR A 207 33.61 18.99 -10.14
CA THR A 207 33.88 20.01 -11.17
C THR A 207 32.74 20.13 -12.19
N ALA A 208 32.81 21.17 -13.04
CA ALA A 208 31.89 21.36 -14.17
C ALA A 208 31.93 20.22 -15.21
N ASP A 209 32.94 19.34 -15.16
CA ASP A 209 33.08 18.16 -16.03
C ASP A 209 32.24 16.97 -15.52
N HIS A 210 31.90 16.94 -14.23
CA HIS A 210 31.06 15.92 -13.59
C HIS A 210 29.57 16.14 -13.93
N ARG A 211 29.26 16.02 -15.23
CA ARG A 211 27.96 16.36 -15.84
C ARG A 211 26.89 15.27 -15.73
N GLY A 212 27.30 14.02 -15.51
CA GLY A 212 26.39 12.87 -15.53
C GLY A 212 25.66 12.69 -16.88
N ARG A 213 26.32 12.99 -18.01
CA ARG A 213 25.73 12.78 -19.35
C ARG A 213 25.31 11.31 -19.50
N GLY A 214 24.08 11.05 -19.90
CA GLY A 214 23.57 9.68 -19.99
C GLY A 214 23.33 9.00 -18.63
N VAL A 215 23.37 9.73 -17.51
CA VAL A 215 23.10 9.21 -16.16
C VAL A 215 22.07 10.09 -15.47
N ALA A 216 20.88 9.54 -15.20
CA ALA A 216 19.86 10.22 -14.42
C ALA A 216 20.24 10.23 -12.94
N TYR A 217 20.14 11.38 -12.27
CA TYR A 217 20.44 11.52 -10.84
C TYR A 217 19.53 12.55 -10.14
N VAL A 218 19.41 12.43 -8.83
CA VAL A 218 18.82 13.47 -7.98
C VAL A 218 19.93 14.17 -7.20
N TYR A 219 19.91 15.51 -7.24
CA TYR A 219 20.63 16.36 -6.31
C TYR A 219 19.73 16.69 -5.11
N PHE A 220 20.28 16.54 -3.91
CA PHE A 220 19.65 16.92 -2.65
C PHE A 220 20.57 17.85 -1.86
N GLU A 221 20.02 18.99 -1.44
CA GLU A 221 20.66 19.95 -0.55
C GLU A 221 19.72 20.26 0.62
N ALA A 222 20.27 20.28 1.83
CA ALA A 222 19.54 20.69 3.03
C ALA A 222 20.47 21.38 4.04
N ASP A 223 19.93 22.35 4.76
CA ASP A 223 20.61 22.96 5.92
C ASP A 223 20.33 22.12 7.17
N TYR A 224 21.35 21.87 8.01
CA TYR A 224 21.22 21.05 9.22
C TYR A 224 20.22 21.67 10.21
N ASP A 225 19.13 20.94 10.39
CA ASP A 225 18.02 21.16 11.31
C ASP A 225 17.81 19.82 12.04
N ARG A 226 18.12 19.79 13.34
CA ARG A 226 18.03 18.57 14.18
C ARG A 226 16.60 18.07 14.30
N ASP A 227 15.63 18.99 14.25
CA ASP A 227 14.23 18.68 14.54
C ASP A 227 13.52 18.22 13.24
N LEU A 228 14.07 18.57 12.06
CA LEU A 228 13.70 18.02 10.75
C LEU A 228 14.46 16.73 10.38
N PHE A 229 15.69 16.55 10.89
CA PHE A 229 16.57 15.40 10.59
C PHE A 229 17.05 14.66 11.86
N PRO A 230 16.15 14.17 12.74
CA PRO A 230 16.52 13.62 14.05
C PRO A 230 17.36 12.34 13.98
N THR A 231 17.34 11.62 12.85
CA THR A 231 18.13 10.41 12.60
C THR A 231 19.26 10.62 11.59
N GLY A 232 19.57 11.88 11.23
CA GLY A 232 20.52 12.22 10.16
C GLY A 232 19.86 12.34 8.78
N ALA A 233 20.65 12.18 7.72
CA ALA A 233 20.17 12.33 6.34
C ALA A 233 19.05 11.31 6.02
N PRO A 234 17.92 11.75 5.43
CA PRO A 234 16.77 10.89 5.19
C PRO A 234 17.00 9.93 4.01
N GLN A 235 16.27 8.81 4.02
CA GLN A 235 16.19 7.89 2.89
C GLN A 235 15.43 8.57 1.73
N ILE A 236 16.10 8.85 0.61
CA ILE A 236 15.49 9.48 -0.57
C ILE A 236 14.98 8.38 -1.51
N ARG A 237 13.66 8.29 -1.71
CA ARG A 237 13.02 7.36 -2.65
C ARG A 237 12.36 8.12 -3.78
N VAL A 238 12.62 7.72 -5.02
CA VAL A 238 12.17 8.40 -6.24
C VAL A 238 11.38 7.42 -7.10
N ARG A 239 10.11 7.74 -7.36
CA ARG A 239 9.28 7.04 -8.36
C ARG A 239 9.58 7.67 -9.72
N ALA A 240 10.10 6.91 -10.67
CA ALA A 240 10.55 7.42 -11.97
C ALA A 240 10.01 6.58 -13.13
N ARG A 241 9.76 7.25 -14.27
CA ARG A 241 9.50 6.64 -15.57
C ARG A 241 10.83 6.46 -16.32
N GLY A 242 11.07 5.24 -16.78
CA GLY A 242 12.33 4.77 -17.31
C GLY A 242 12.70 5.27 -18.70
N LYS A 243 13.52 4.46 -19.37
CA LYS A 243 14.10 4.77 -20.67
C LYS A 243 13.02 4.96 -21.74
N ARG A 244 13.21 5.96 -22.59
CA ARG A 244 12.45 6.10 -23.84
C ARG A 244 13.03 5.13 -24.87
N VAL A 245 12.20 4.26 -25.41
CA VAL A 245 12.56 3.21 -26.39
C VAL A 245 12.07 3.58 -27.78
N TYR A 246 12.69 3.00 -28.82
CA TYR A 246 12.23 3.12 -30.19
C TYR A 246 11.26 1.98 -30.54
N ASP A 247 10.14 2.31 -31.16
CA ASP A 247 9.17 1.35 -31.66
C ASP A 247 9.41 1.12 -33.17
N PRO A 248 9.77 -0.09 -33.62
CA PRO A 248 9.95 -0.35 -35.05
C PRO A 248 8.64 -0.21 -35.83
N ARG A 249 7.46 -0.27 -35.19
CA ARG A 249 6.16 -0.17 -35.89
C ARG A 249 5.89 1.23 -36.44
N ASP A 250 6.51 2.28 -35.88
CA ASP A 250 6.42 3.68 -36.33
C ASP A 250 7.05 3.91 -37.74
N TRP A 251 7.45 2.84 -38.46
CA TRP A 251 8.42 2.90 -39.56
C TRP A 251 8.12 2.01 -40.80
N ILE A 252 7.29 0.96 -40.68
CA ILE A 252 7.37 -0.22 -41.59
C ILE A 252 6.44 -0.21 -42.82
N SER A 253 5.77 0.90 -43.17
CA SER A 253 4.96 0.93 -44.42
C SER A 253 4.57 2.31 -44.93
N THR A 254 4.19 3.24 -44.05
CA THR A 254 3.52 4.50 -44.44
C THR A 254 4.19 5.70 -43.77
N PRO A 255 4.40 6.83 -44.46
CA PRO A 255 4.80 8.08 -43.82
C PRO A 255 3.73 8.59 -42.86
N LEU A 256 4.16 9.27 -41.80
CA LEU A 256 3.29 9.91 -40.79
C LEU A 256 2.45 11.04 -41.40
N ALA A 257 3.00 11.74 -42.40
CA ALA A 257 2.27 12.64 -43.27
C ALA A 257 2.84 12.57 -44.69
N SER A 258 1.99 12.65 -45.71
CA SER A 258 2.44 12.78 -47.10
C SER A 258 1.46 13.61 -47.92
N ALA A 259 1.95 14.20 -48.99
CA ALA A 259 1.17 15.01 -49.91
C ALA A 259 1.72 14.89 -51.33
N ARG A 260 0.90 15.28 -52.31
CA ARG A 260 1.25 15.25 -53.72
C ARG A 260 0.83 16.55 -54.40
N ALA A 261 1.71 17.10 -55.22
CA ALA A 261 1.38 18.18 -56.15
C ALA A 261 0.34 17.70 -57.18
N LEU A 262 -0.55 18.60 -57.59
CA LEU A 262 -1.51 18.35 -58.68
C LEU A 262 -0.81 18.33 -60.05
N ARG A 263 0.30 19.07 -60.19
CA ARG A 263 1.19 19.08 -61.36
C ARG A 263 2.66 19.02 -60.91
N PRO A 264 3.34 17.87 -60.99
CA PRO A 264 4.74 17.77 -60.56
C PRO A 264 5.67 18.71 -61.36
N GLY A 265 6.31 19.66 -60.67
CA GLY A 265 7.43 20.44 -61.21
C GLY A 265 8.72 19.63 -61.32
N SER A 266 9.65 20.03 -62.19
CA SER A 266 10.89 19.28 -62.44
C SER A 266 12.02 19.52 -61.43
N ILE A 267 11.83 20.41 -60.46
CA ILE A 267 12.76 20.67 -59.35
C ILE A 267 12.00 20.90 -58.04
N TRP A 268 12.58 20.51 -56.91
CA TRP A 268 11.91 20.60 -55.60
C TRP A 268 12.21 21.86 -54.77
N ALA A 269 13.21 22.66 -55.17
CA ALA A 269 13.48 23.99 -54.62
C ALA A 269 14.12 24.93 -55.65
N GLY A 270 14.22 26.22 -55.33
CA GLY A 270 14.82 27.25 -56.19
C GLY A 270 16.35 27.36 -56.07
N TYR A 271 16.94 28.17 -56.95
CA TYR A 271 18.40 28.38 -57.08
C TYR A 271 19.01 29.45 -56.14
N ASP A 272 18.39 29.67 -54.98
CA ASP A 272 18.92 30.54 -53.92
C ASP A 272 19.36 29.69 -52.72
N GLY A 273 20.15 30.28 -51.80
CA GLY A 273 20.72 29.57 -50.65
C GLY A 273 19.71 29.26 -49.53
N GLY A 274 19.98 28.22 -48.74
CA GLY A 274 19.16 27.79 -47.61
C GLY A 274 19.86 27.89 -46.25
N ALA A 275 19.19 27.43 -45.19
CA ALA A 275 19.71 27.39 -43.82
C ALA A 275 19.14 26.24 -42.97
N ILE A 276 19.84 25.92 -41.88
CA ILE A 276 19.40 24.99 -40.82
C ILE A 276 19.13 25.78 -39.53
N GLY A 277 18.04 25.48 -38.82
CA GLY A 277 17.70 26.07 -37.51
C GLY A 277 17.16 27.51 -37.54
N ARG A 278 17.08 28.12 -38.73
CA ARG A 278 16.66 29.50 -38.97
C ARG A 278 16.24 29.68 -40.43
N THR A 279 15.52 30.76 -40.73
CA THR A 279 15.40 31.25 -42.10
C THR A 279 16.75 31.81 -42.60
N SER A 280 17.05 31.58 -43.88
CA SER A 280 18.12 32.26 -44.62
C SER A 280 17.76 33.70 -45.00
N GLY A 281 16.47 34.05 -44.95
CA GLY A 281 15.91 35.27 -45.53
C GLY A 281 15.65 35.21 -47.04
N ALA A 282 15.83 34.05 -47.68
CA ALA A 282 15.65 33.89 -49.13
C ALA A 282 14.22 33.51 -49.54
N SER A 283 13.51 32.68 -48.77
CA SER A 283 12.07 32.41 -49.01
C SER A 283 11.14 33.35 -48.26
N TYR A 284 9.98 33.62 -48.85
CA TYR A 284 8.84 34.23 -48.17
C TYR A 284 8.01 33.12 -47.48
N PRO A 285 7.67 33.26 -46.18
CA PRO A 285 6.81 32.28 -45.51
C PRO A 285 5.40 32.28 -46.10
N GLN A 286 4.89 31.13 -46.53
CA GLN A 286 3.52 30.99 -47.07
C GLN A 286 2.51 30.75 -45.93
N GLY A 287 2.65 31.52 -44.85
CA GLY A 287 1.97 31.31 -43.57
C GLY A 287 2.71 30.39 -42.59
N GLU A 288 3.92 29.95 -42.92
CA GLU A 288 4.82 29.24 -41.99
C GLU A 288 5.51 30.19 -40.99
N SER A 289 6.03 29.65 -39.88
CA SER A 289 6.88 30.39 -38.94
C SER A 289 8.28 30.65 -39.52
N ASP A 290 8.77 31.87 -39.33
CA ASP A 290 10.13 32.33 -39.66
C ASP A 290 11.07 32.35 -38.42
N ALA A 291 10.56 31.99 -37.24
CA ALA A 291 11.31 31.97 -36.00
C ALA A 291 12.51 31.00 -36.04
N ALA A 292 13.57 31.32 -35.30
CA ALA A 292 14.66 30.38 -35.05
C ALA A 292 14.17 29.18 -34.23
N TRP A 293 14.72 28.00 -34.52
CA TRP A 293 14.29 26.73 -33.92
C TRP A 293 14.49 26.70 -32.41
N THR A 294 13.41 26.45 -31.66
CA THR A 294 13.44 26.44 -30.19
C THR A 294 14.00 25.15 -29.57
N GLY A 295 14.26 24.12 -30.38
CA GLY A 295 14.65 22.78 -29.93
C GLY A 295 16.15 22.50 -29.81
N GLY A 296 17.00 23.51 -29.94
CA GLY A 296 18.46 23.35 -29.85
C GLY A 296 19.08 22.65 -31.07
N PRO A 297 20.34 22.17 -30.96
CA PRO A 297 21.17 21.89 -32.13
C PRO A 297 20.63 20.75 -33.01
N ILE A 298 20.46 21.06 -34.29
CA ILE A 298 20.08 20.16 -35.37
C ILE A 298 21.34 19.57 -36.03
N ALA A 299 21.26 18.30 -36.45
CA ALA A 299 22.20 17.72 -37.42
C ALA A 299 21.45 17.20 -38.65
N ALA A 300 21.86 17.65 -39.83
CA ALA A 300 21.21 17.36 -41.11
C ALA A 300 22.10 16.50 -42.04
N ARG A 301 21.48 15.54 -42.72
CA ARG A 301 22.10 14.65 -43.72
C ARG A 301 21.22 14.59 -44.96
N PHE A 302 21.79 14.77 -46.15
CA PHE A 302 21.07 14.76 -47.44
C PHE A 302 21.68 13.70 -48.36
N PHE A 303 20.82 13.00 -49.10
CA PHE A 303 21.15 11.91 -50.02
C PHE A 303 20.37 12.13 -51.33
N PHE A 304 21.07 12.32 -52.45
CA PHE A 304 20.46 12.72 -53.72
C PHE A 304 20.37 11.57 -54.73
N GLY A 305 19.29 11.51 -55.50
CA GLY A 305 19.03 10.43 -56.48
C GLY A 305 18.68 9.07 -55.85
N HIS A 306 18.45 9.05 -54.54
CA HIS A 306 18.20 7.84 -53.75
C HIS A 306 16.72 7.70 -53.37
N ARG A 307 15.92 7.12 -54.27
CA ARG A 307 14.50 6.79 -54.03
C ARG A 307 14.33 5.58 -53.10
N TYR A 308 13.38 5.61 -52.17
CA TYR A 308 13.26 4.63 -51.08
C TYR A 308 12.38 3.40 -51.41
N PRO A 309 12.91 2.15 -51.32
CA PRO A 309 12.13 0.93 -51.50
C PRO A 309 11.81 0.21 -50.18
N GLY A 310 11.13 0.87 -49.24
CA GLY A 310 10.43 0.21 -48.12
C GLY A 310 11.29 -0.59 -47.11
N GLY A 311 12.57 -0.27 -46.97
CA GLY A 311 13.53 -0.99 -46.12
C GLY A 311 13.71 -0.43 -44.70
N LEU A 312 13.99 -1.29 -43.72
CA LEU A 312 14.07 -0.94 -42.29
C LEU A 312 15.10 0.15 -41.90
N THR A 313 15.99 0.59 -42.79
CA THR A 313 16.88 1.76 -42.56
C THR A 313 17.34 2.35 -43.90
N PRO A 314 16.86 3.53 -44.34
CA PRO A 314 17.28 4.17 -45.59
C PRO A 314 18.78 4.54 -45.60
N GLU A 315 19.33 4.94 -44.46
CA GLU A 315 20.75 5.33 -44.32
C GLU A 315 21.71 4.12 -44.26
N ALA A 316 21.21 2.88 -44.20
CA ALA A 316 22.06 1.70 -43.91
C ALA A 316 22.99 1.33 -45.09
N GLY A 317 24.23 1.81 -45.01
CA GLY A 317 25.27 1.60 -46.01
C GLY A 317 25.37 2.72 -47.05
N LEU A 318 24.55 3.77 -46.94
CA LEU A 318 24.72 5.01 -47.69
C LEU A 318 25.62 5.99 -46.89
N SER A 319 26.40 6.78 -47.63
CA SER A 319 27.07 7.97 -47.09
C SER A 319 26.29 9.20 -47.57
N PRO A 320 26.08 10.23 -46.73
CA PRO A 320 25.39 11.45 -47.17
C PRO A 320 26.26 12.25 -48.15
N ASP A 321 25.66 12.73 -49.22
CA ASP A 321 26.30 13.62 -50.21
C ASP A 321 26.58 15.01 -49.62
N LEU A 322 25.71 15.45 -48.69
CA LEU A 322 25.82 16.70 -47.98
C LEU A 322 25.40 16.53 -46.51
N THR A 323 26.16 17.15 -45.62
CA THR A 323 25.86 17.25 -44.18
C THR A 323 25.92 18.70 -43.74
N ALA A 324 25.04 19.09 -42.81
CA ALA A 324 25.00 20.43 -42.22
C ALA A 324 24.62 20.36 -40.73
N GLN A 325 24.88 21.43 -39.98
CA GLN A 325 24.56 21.58 -38.57
C GLN A 325 23.73 22.84 -38.31
N ASP A 326 23.21 22.97 -37.10
CA ASP A 326 22.48 24.15 -36.63
C ASP A 326 23.17 25.48 -36.99
N GLY A 327 22.44 26.38 -37.64
CA GLY A 327 22.96 27.66 -38.10
C GLY A 327 23.77 27.64 -39.41
N ASP A 328 24.10 26.49 -40.00
CA ASP A 328 24.78 26.44 -41.31
C ASP A 328 23.96 27.10 -42.43
N THR A 329 24.65 27.54 -43.48
CA THR A 329 24.07 28.08 -44.71
C THR A 329 24.35 27.13 -45.88
N LEU A 330 23.30 26.78 -46.61
CA LEU A 330 23.33 25.80 -47.70
C LEU A 330 23.52 26.49 -49.06
N ASP A 331 24.59 26.17 -49.77
CA ASP A 331 24.77 26.58 -51.17
C ASP A 331 23.98 25.63 -52.08
N TYR A 332 23.01 26.17 -52.84
CA TYR A 332 22.18 25.40 -53.77
C TYR A 332 23.01 24.61 -54.80
N LYS A 333 24.22 25.07 -55.14
CA LYS A 333 25.13 24.38 -56.08
C LYS A 333 25.66 23.05 -55.54
N ARG A 334 25.46 22.79 -54.25
CA ARG A 334 25.79 21.53 -53.57
C ARG A 334 24.55 20.63 -53.38
N MET A 335 23.40 21.01 -53.94
CA MET A 335 22.16 20.24 -53.87
C MET A 335 21.68 19.87 -55.28
N ALA A 336 21.34 18.59 -55.49
CA ALA A 336 20.73 18.15 -56.74
C ALA A 336 19.22 18.44 -56.69
N LEU A 337 18.84 19.67 -57.08
CA LEU A 337 17.46 20.17 -57.04
C LEU A 337 16.54 19.42 -58.04
N ASP A 338 17.13 18.75 -59.02
CA ASP A 338 16.55 17.98 -60.12
C ASP A 338 16.60 16.45 -59.92
N ALA A 339 17.04 15.99 -58.73
CA ALA A 339 17.03 14.59 -58.34
C ALA A 339 16.13 14.35 -57.10
N ASP A 340 15.56 13.14 -57.01
CA ASP A 340 14.85 12.69 -55.80
C ASP A 340 15.71 12.90 -54.56
N LEU A 341 15.13 13.44 -53.48
CA LEU A 341 15.84 13.73 -52.23
C LEU A 341 15.34 12.83 -51.11
N PHE A 342 16.27 12.19 -50.40
CA PHE A 342 16.05 11.72 -49.05
C PHE A 342 16.91 12.55 -48.08
N ALA A 343 16.33 13.05 -46.99
CA ALA A 343 17.07 13.79 -45.98
C ALA A 343 16.63 13.45 -44.55
N ALA A 344 17.58 13.58 -43.62
CA ALA A 344 17.45 13.21 -42.21
C ALA A 344 17.89 14.37 -41.31
N PHE A 345 17.06 14.70 -40.31
CA PHE A 345 17.27 15.80 -39.37
C PHE A 345 17.15 15.27 -37.93
N ASP A 346 18.28 15.12 -37.24
CA ASP A 346 18.28 14.76 -35.83
C ASP A 346 17.88 16.00 -35.01
N VAL A 347 16.73 15.93 -34.32
CA VAL A 347 16.11 17.06 -33.61
C VAL A 347 15.55 16.65 -32.25
N ALA A 348 15.48 17.61 -31.32
CA ALA A 348 14.72 17.50 -30.08
C ALA A 348 13.54 18.48 -30.12
N PHE A 349 12.31 17.97 -29.98
CA PHE A 349 11.13 18.80 -29.82
C PHE A 349 10.99 19.17 -28.33
N PRO A 350 11.04 20.46 -27.94
CA PRO A 350 10.68 20.88 -26.58
C PRO A 350 9.17 20.69 -26.33
N ALA A 351 8.70 21.09 -25.14
CA ALA A 351 7.29 20.98 -24.77
C ALA A 351 6.36 21.90 -25.60
N VAL A 352 6.91 23.02 -26.09
CA VAL A 352 6.28 23.93 -27.06
C VAL A 352 7.31 24.21 -28.16
N PRO A 353 7.39 23.36 -29.21
CA PRO A 353 8.33 23.55 -30.31
C PRO A 353 7.81 24.63 -31.27
N GLU A 354 8.74 25.41 -31.83
CA GLU A 354 8.46 26.46 -32.81
C GLU A 354 9.70 26.71 -33.68
N GLY A 355 9.48 27.15 -34.92
CA GLY A 355 10.53 27.68 -35.80
C GLY A 355 11.04 26.72 -36.88
N VAL A 356 12.00 27.23 -37.66
CA VAL A 356 12.52 26.62 -38.89
C VAL A 356 13.58 25.56 -38.58
N ILE A 357 13.33 24.29 -38.96
CA ILE A 357 14.31 23.21 -38.84
C ILE A 357 15.26 23.22 -40.05
N TRP A 358 14.69 23.28 -41.26
CA TRP A 358 15.42 23.41 -42.52
C TRP A 358 14.63 24.27 -43.51
N GLU A 359 15.31 25.17 -44.20
CA GLU A 359 14.78 25.92 -45.34
C GLU A 359 15.78 25.88 -46.49
N GLN A 360 15.30 25.65 -47.72
CA GLN A 360 16.05 25.78 -48.96
C GLN A 360 15.15 26.44 -49.99
N GLY A 361 15.32 27.74 -50.22
CA GLY A 361 14.37 28.49 -51.03
C GLY A 361 14.88 29.84 -51.50
N GLY A 362 14.01 30.55 -52.22
CA GLY A 362 14.31 31.80 -52.91
C GLY A 362 13.05 32.42 -53.48
N SER A 363 12.88 33.74 -53.34
CA SER A 363 11.87 34.56 -54.04
C SER A 363 10.42 34.03 -54.09
N GLY A 364 10.01 33.22 -53.11
CA GLY A 364 8.66 32.63 -52.99
C GLY A 364 8.60 31.10 -53.12
N TYR A 365 9.68 30.49 -53.60
CA TYR A 365 9.84 29.05 -53.88
C TYR A 365 10.69 28.36 -52.82
N GLY A 366 10.59 27.03 -52.68
CA GLY A 366 11.56 26.25 -51.90
C GLY A 366 10.99 25.11 -51.05
N ALA A 367 11.91 24.26 -50.60
CA ALA A 367 11.66 23.30 -49.54
C ALA A 367 11.70 23.97 -48.15
N TYR A 368 10.81 23.56 -47.26
CA TYR A 368 10.74 24.02 -45.88
C TYR A 368 10.31 22.87 -44.97
N LEU A 369 11.00 22.72 -43.85
CA LEU A 369 10.65 21.87 -42.73
C LEU A 369 10.70 22.72 -41.45
N GLY A 370 9.60 22.80 -40.70
CA GLY A 370 9.54 23.62 -39.49
C GLY A 370 8.19 23.54 -38.78
N VAL A 371 8.15 24.01 -37.53
CA VAL A 371 6.94 23.99 -36.71
C VAL A 371 6.24 25.35 -36.77
N THR A 372 4.96 25.31 -37.16
CA THR A 372 4.09 26.47 -37.30
C THR A 372 2.81 26.23 -36.49
N GLY A 373 2.64 26.95 -35.37
CA GLY A 373 1.48 26.80 -34.50
C GLY A 373 1.37 25.40 -33.91
N ALA A 374 0.35 24.64 -34.32
CA ALA A 374 0.09 23.27 -33.83
C ALA A 374 0.69 22.16 -34.71
N ASP A 375 1.38 22.50 -35.80
CA ASP A 375 1.76 21.55 -36.86
C ASP A 375 3.25 21.61 -37.22
N LEU A 376 3.87 20.43 -37.41
CA LEU A 376 5.10 20.28 -38.18
C LEU A 376 4.71 20.27 -39.68
N VAL A 377 5.21 21.26 -40.42
CA VAL A 377 4.96 21.40 -41.85
C VAL A 377 6.21 20.99 -42.62
N PHE A 378 6.05 20.10 -43.60
CA PHE A 378 7.02 19.89 -44.66
C PHE A 378 6.41 20.24 -46.02
N ARG A 379 7.04 21.15 -46.76
CA ARG A 379 6.67 21.47 -48.15
C ARG A 379 7.89 21.40 -49.06
N ALA A 380 7.66 21.04 -50.32
CA ALA A 380 8.61 21.21 -51.41
C ALA A 380 7.89 21.33 -52.77
N GLY A 381 8.60 21.84 -53.77
CA GLY A 381 8.10 22.09 -55.12
C GLY A 381 8.58 23.43 -55.68
N SER A 382 8.39 23.59 -56.99
CA SER A 382 8.61 24.83 -57.73
C SER A 382 7.27 25.37 -58.21
N GLY A 383 6.90 26.59 -57.79
CA GLY A 383 5.64 27.24 -58.16
C GLY A 383 5.28 28.41 -57.22
N GLU A 384 4.59 29.43 -57.74
CA GLU A 384 4.13 30.56 -56.93
C GLU A 384 2.98 30.17 -55.99
N VAL A 385 3.10 30.57 -54.72
CA VAL A 385 2.06 30.65 -53.65
C VAL A 385 0.91 29.62 -53.74
N ALA A 386 1.04 28.51 -52.99
CA ALA A 386 0.01 27.47 -52.85
C ALA A 386 -0.58 26.91 -54.18
N GLY A 387 0.17 27.04 -55.29
CA GLY A 387 -0.24 26.55 -56.60
C GLY A 387 -0.25 25.02 -56.75
N GLU A 388 -0.71 24.55 -57.90
CA GLU A 388 -0.82 23.12 -58.23
C GLU A 388 0.51 22.35 -58.20
N GLU A 389 1.65 23.05 -58.18
CA GLU A 389 3.01 22.48 -58.33
C GLU A 389 3.75 22.25 -57.01
N LEU A 390 3.13 22.61 -55.87
CA LEU A 390 3.71 22.49 -54.53
C LEU A 390 3.00 21.38 -53.73
N ALA A 391 3.77 20.52 -53.07
CA ALA A 391 3.26 19.50 -52.18
C ALA A 391 3.53 19.89 -50.71
N ARG A 392 2.51 19.77 -49.84
CA ARG A 392 2.55 20.19 -48.42
C ARG A 392 2.05 19.06 -47.52
N ALA A 393 2.96 18.35 -46.86
CA ALA A 393 2.66 17.41 -45.80
C ALA A 393 2.63 18.12 -44.44
N THR A 394 1.71 17.72 -43.57
CA THR A 394 1.47 18.33 -42.26
C THR A 394 1.24 17.25 -41.21
N LEU A 395 1.93 17.34 -40.07
CA LEU A 395 1.87 16.36 -38.97
C LEU A 395 1.66 17.10 -37.64
N PRO A 396 0.63 16.79 -36.82
CA PRO A 396 0.40 17.48 -35.56
C PRO A 396 1.58 17.40 -34.60
N VAL A 397 1.95 18.55 -34.03
CA VAL A 397 3.03 18.68 -33.04
C VAL A 397 2.79 17.84 -31.79
N ALA A 398 1.52 17.57 -31.44
CA ALA A 398 1.15 16.78 -30.28
C ALA A 398 1.79 15.38 -30.26
N ASP A 399 2.04 14.77 -31.42
CA ASP A 399 2.65 13.44 -31.54
C ASP A 399 4.20 13.47 -31.41
N LEU A 400 4.78 14.67 -31.39
CA LEU A 400 6.22 14.95 -31.46
C LEU A 400 6.73 15.70 -30.22
N ALA A 401 5.92 16.55 -29.59
CA ALA A 401 6.29 17.42 -28.48
C ALA A 401 6.97 16.65 -27.33
N GLY A 402 8.10 17.19 -26.85
CA GLY A 402 8.91 16.54 -25.82
C GLY A 402 9.70 15.29 -26.26
N ARG A 403 9.57 14.80 -27.51
CA ARG A 403 10.35 13.67 -28.05
C ARG A 403 11.67 14.15 -28.69
N ARG A 404 12.66 13.26 -28.75
CA ARG A 404 13.89 13.42 -29.54
C ARG A 404 14.01 12.25 -30.50
N GLY A 405 14.48 12.53 -31.72
CA GLY A 405 14.60 11.55 -32.79
C GLY A 405 14.99 12.20 -34.11
N THR A 406 15.00 11.40 -35.16
CA THR A 406 15.33 11.87 -36.50
C THR A 406 14.04 12.07 -37.29
N ILE A 407 13.76 13.29 -37.75
CA ILE A 407 12.79 13.52 -38.83
C ILE A 407 13.44 13.02 -40.11
N TYR A 408 12.71 12.27 -40.92
CA TYR A 408 13.12 11.94 -42.28
C TYR A 408 12.10 12.52 -43.25
N VAL A 409 12.61 13.05 -44.36
CA VAL A 409 11.81 13.55 -45.47
C VAL A 409 12.22 12.86 -46.77
N GLU A 410 11.23 12.56 -47.60
CA GLU A 410 11.43 12.12 -48.99
C GLU A 410 10.75 13.13 -49.93
N ILE A 411 11.41 13.40 -51.05
CA ILE A 411 10.85 14.13 -52.20
C ILE A 411 11.05 13.26 -53.44
N ASP A 412 9.95 12.80 -54.00
CA ASP A 412 9.90 12.02 -55.24
C ASP A 412 9.46 12.97 -56.36
N ILE A 413 10.41 13.44 -57.19
CA ILE A 413 10.13 14.41 -58.27
C ILE A 413 9.24 13.74 -59.33
N ALA A 414 9.51 12.47 -59.65
CA ALA A 414 8.78 11.74 -60.69
C ALA A 414 7.29 11.53 -60.33
N ALA A 415 6.98 11.41 -59.03
CA ALA A 415 5.61 11.41 -58.53
C ALA A 415 5.07 12.84 -58.28
N GLY A 416 5.95 13.80 -57.97
CA GLY A 416 5.59 15.09 -57.38
C GLY A 416 5.07 14.93 -55.95
N ALA A 417 5.68 14.05 -55.17
CA ALA A 417 5.22 13.69 -53.83
C ALA A 417 6.26 14.07 -52.76
N VAL A 418 5.76 14.47 -51.59
CA VAL A 418 6.56 14.70 -50.38
C VAL A 418 6.03 13.85 -49.23
N ALA A 419 6.93 13.38 -48.38
CA ALA A 419 6.59 12.51 -47.26
C ALA A 419 7.45 12.79 -46.02
N LEU A 420 6.87 12.55 -44.85
CA LEU A 420 7.43 12.76 -43.51
C LEU A 420 7.39 11.46 -42.70
N TRP A 421 8.51 11.12 -42.07
CA TRP A 421 8.59 10.09 -41.02
C TRP A 421 9.32 10.67 -39.79
N PHE A 422 9.09 10.10 -38.62
CA PHE A 422 9.82 10.49 -37.42
C PHE A 422 10.26 9.26 -36.61
N ARG A 423 11.58 9.03 -36.57
CA ARG A 423 12.20 7.94 -35.82
C ARG A 423 12.43 8.36 -34.36
N GLY A 424 11.34 8.62 -33.65
CA GLY A 424 11.34 9.16 -32.28
C GLY A 424 11.27 8.11 -31.20
N ARG A 425 12.14 8.21 -30.17
CA ARG A 425 11.97 7.40 -28.96
C ARG A 425 10.77 7.89 -28.14
N ARG A 426 10.01 6.97 -27.54
CA ARG A 426 8.87 7.26 -26.66
C ARG A 426 8.96 6.44 -25.36
N TYR A 427 8.36 6.94 -24.27
CA TYR A 427 8.17 6.11 -23.08
C TYR A 427 7.24 4.92 -23.43
N SER A 428 7.62 3.72 -23.01
CA SER A 428 6.78 2.52 -23.17
C SER A 428 7.11 1.50 -22.07
N THR A 429 6.10 0.71 -21.73
CA THR A 429 6.21 -0.46 -20.84
C THR A 429 6.25 -1.78 -21.62
N ASN A 430 6.20 -1.73 -22.97
CA ASN A 430 6.09 -2.92 -23.81
C ASN A 430 7.40 -3.75 -23.75
N PRO A 431 7.35 -5.01 -23.25
CA PRO A 431 8.55 -5.80 -22.99
C PRO A 431 9.34 -6.14 -24.26
N ALA A 432 8.69 -6.21 -25.43
CA ALA A 432 9.36 -6.42 -26.72
C ALA A 432 10.27 -5.25 -27.08
N LEU A 433 9.79 -4.02 -26.85
CA LEU A 433 10.52 -2.79 -27.14
C LEU A 433 11.65 -2.56 -26.13
N CYS A 434 11.41 -2.86 -24.85
CA CYS A 434 12.44 -2.85 -23.80
C CYS A 434 13.57 -3.86 -24.08
N LEU A 435 13.22 -5.05 -24.58
CA LEU A 435 14.21 -6.06 -25.02
C LEU A 435 14.98 -5.60 -26.27
N ARG A 436 14.30 -5.03 -27.27
CA ARG A 436 14.93 -4.48 -28.48
C ARG A 436 15.95 -3.40 -28.11
N ASP A 437 15.55 -2.46 -27.26
CA ASP A 437 16.42 -1.37 -26.81
C ASP A 437 17.58 -1.87 -25.93
N TYR A 438 17.36 -2.88 -25.07
CA TYR A 438 18.45 -3.53 -24.30
C TYR A 438 19.48 -4.22 -25.20
N ALA A 439 19.03 -4.94 -26.23
CA ALA A 439 19.90 -5.62 -27.18
C ALA A 439 20.77 -4.64 -27.99
N LEU A 440 20.18 -3.53 -28.45
CA LEU A 440 20.85 -2.50 -29.26
C LEU A 440 21.66 -1.49 -28.43
N THR A 441 21.44 -1.43 -27.11
CA THR A 441 22.22 -0.54 -26.23
C THR A 441 23.68 -1.01 -26.20
N PRO A 442 24.67 -0.14 -26.45
CA PRO A 442 26.08 -0.53 -26.45
C PRO A 442 26.53 -1.12 -25.10
N GLU A 443 27.52 -2.01 -25.13
CA GLU A 443 28.12 -2.64 -23.93
C GLU A 443 28.59 -1.59 -22.90
N LEU A 444 29.10 -0.45 -23.37
CA LEU A 444 29.53 0.69 -22.55
C LEU A 444 28.41 1.28 -21.67
N PHE A 445 27.16 1.11 -22.08
CA PHE A 445 25.95 1.53 -21.36
C PHE A 445 25.18 0.33 -20.76
N GLY A 446 25.85 -0.82 -20.59
CA GLY A 446 25.31 -2.01 -19.93
C GLY A 446 24.35 -2.88 -20.77
N GLY A 447 24.17 -2.57 -22.06
CA GLY A 447 23.43 -3.40 -23.01
C GLY A 447 24.29 -4.48 -23.67
N ILE A 448 23.78 -5.08 -24.75
CA ILE A 448 24.45 -6.20 -25.45
C ILE A 448 25.26 -5.73 -26.67
N GLY A 449 25.08 -4.48 -27.13
CA GLY A 449 25.81 -3.91 -28.26
C GLY A 449 25.57 -4.59 -29.61
N TRP A 450 24.42 -5.24 -29.79
CA TRP A 450 24.02 -5.84 -31.06
C TRP A 450 23.52 -4.80 -32.06
N THR A 451 23.46 -5.17 -33.34
CA THR A 451 22.94 -4.32 -34.43
C THR A 451 21.54 -4.75 -34.83
N GLU A 452 20.82 -3.90 -35.57
CA GLU A 452 19.46 -4.23 -36.05
C GLU A 452 19.46 -5.44 -37.01
N ALA A 453 20.60 -5.76 -37.64
CA ALA A 453 20.76 -6.96 -38.47
C ALA A 453 20.83 -8.27 -37.66
N ASP A 454 21.17 -8.19 -36.37
CA ASP A 454 21.25 -9.30 -35.41
C ASP A 454 19.89 -9.58 -34.72
N LEU A 455 18.81 -8.92 -35.15
CA LEU A 455 17.45 -9.07 -34.61
C LEU A 455 16.48 -9.64 -35.65
N ASP A 456 15.51 -10.45 -35.21
CA ASP A 456 14.31 -10.79 -35.97
C ASP A 456 13.20 -9.77 -35.61
N ASP A 457 13.27 -8.59 -36.22
CA ASP A 457 12.32 -7.50 -35.96
C ASP A 457 10.85 -7.90 -36.24
N ALA A 458 10.59 -8.87 -37.11
CA ALA A 458 9.24 -9.38 -37.33
C ALA A 458 8.70 -10.12 -36.09
N ALA A 459 9.53 -10.93 -35.43
CA ALA A 459 9.17 -11.56 -34.16
C ALA A 459 9.00 -10.53 -33.04
N ILE A 460 9.87 -9.51 -32.97
CA ILE A 460 9.77 -8.41 -32.00
C ILE A 460 8.46 -7.62 -32.20
N VAL A 461 8.08 -7.31 -33.43
CA VAL A 461 6.80 -6.64 -33.76
C VAL A 461 5.60 -7.52 -33.41
N ALA A 462 5.65 -8.83 -33.67
CA ALA A 462 4.58 -9.75 -33.28
C ALA A 462 4.37 -9.77 -31.76
N LEU A 463 5.46 -9.86 -30.97
CA LEU A 463 5.38 -9.76 -29.51
C LEU A 463 4.92 -8.37 -29.05
N ALA A 464 5.36 -7.29 -29.69
CA ALA A 464 4.97 -5.93 -29.34
C ALA A 464 3.45 -5.73 -29.47
N ASN A 465 2.86 -6.24 -30.57
CA ASN A 465 1.42 -6.23 -30.79
C ASN A 465 0.69 -7.13 -29.77
N ALA A 466 1.21 -8.33 -29.50
CA ALA A 466 0.63 -9.26 -28.52
C ALA A 466 0.67 -8.71 -27.08
N ALA A 467 1.70 -7.95 -26.71
CA ALA A 467 1.82 -7.33 -25.39
C ALA A 467 0.81 -6.20 -25.17
N GLU A 468 0.49 -5.44 -26.21
CA GLU A 468 -0.44 -4.29 -26.17
C GLU A 468 -1.92 -4.68 -26.33
N GLU A 469 -2.23 -5.95 -26.57
CA GLU A 469 -3.61 -6.44 -26.68
C GLU A 469 -4.43 -6.07 -25.42
N PRO A 470 -5.61 -5.41 -25.57
CA PRO A 470 -6.41 -4.93 -24.44
C PRO A 470 -7.19 -6.08 -23.78
N VAL A 471 -6.70 -6.53 -22.63
CA VAL A 471 -7.36 -7.58 -21.82
C VAL A 471 -8.30 -6.94 -20.80
N PRO A 472 -9.59 -7.32 -20.74
CA PRO A 472 -10.56 -6.71 -19.82
C PRO A 472 -10.29 -7.05 -18.35
N LEU A 473 -10.71 -6.14 -17.46
CA LEU A 473 -10.63 -6.25 -16.00
C LEU A 473 -12.00 -6.50 -15.37
N ALA A 474 -12.06 -7.19 -14.22
CA ALA A 474 -13.31 -7.42 -13.50
C ALA A 474 -13.92 -6.13 -12.91
N THR A 475 -13.08 -5.12 -12.62
CA THR A 475 -13.49 -3.78 -12.17
C THR A 475 -13.96 -2.86 -13.31
N GLY A 476 -13.90 -3.31 -14.56
CA GLY A 476 -14.21 -2.53 -15.75
C GLY A 476 -12.97 -1.93 -16.42
N GLY A 477 -13.11 -1.58 -17.70
CA GLY A 477 -11.98 -1.18 -18.54
C GLY A 477 -11.10 -2.37 -18.95
N SER A 478 -9.89 -2.06 -19.42
CA SER A 478 -8.93 -3.03 -19.95
C SER A 478 -7.50 -2.56 -19.73
N GLN A 479 -6.56 -3.49 -19.66
CA GLN A 479 -5.12 -3.20 -19.63
C GLN A 479 -4.34 -4.04 -20.65
N PRO A 480 -3.15 -3.60 -21.09
CA PRO A 480 -2.27 -4.39 -21.96
C PRO A 480 -2.05 -5.82 -21.43
N ARG A 481 -1.93 -6.80 -22.34
CA ARG A 481 -1.68 -8.21 -22.01
C ARG A 481 -0.39 -8.37 -21.19
N TYR A 482 0.70 -7.70 -21.58
CA TYR A 482 2.02 -7.78 -20.94
C TYR A 482 2.68 -6.40 -20.81
N ALA A 483 3.44 -6.18 -19.73
CA ALA A 483 4.18 -4.96 -19.46
C ALA A 483 5.44 -5.27 -18.61
N PHE A 484 6.48 -4.45 -18.72
CA PHE A 484 7.68 -4.53 -17.90
C PHE A 484 7.99 -3.17 -17.26
N ASN A 485 7.84 -3.11 -15.94
CA ASN A 485 8.04 -1.97 -15.04
C ASN A 485 9.16 -2.32 -14.04
N GLY A 486 10.36 -2.50 -14.57
CA GLY A 486 11.45 -3.22 -13.92
C GLY A 486 12.83 -2.60 -14.17
N VAL A 487 13.79 -3.10 -13.40
CA VAL A 487 15.19 -2.66 -13.44
C VAL A 487 16.06 -3.84 -13.85
N LEU A 488 16.97 -3.60 -14.79
CA LEU A 488 18.05 -4.50 -15.16
C LEU A 488 19.35 -4.00 -14.51
N ASP A 489 20.15 -4.92 -13.99
CA ASP A 489 21.44 -4.64 -13.36
C ASP A 489 22.55 -4.74 -14.42
N THR A 490 23.41 -3.73 -14.56
CA THR A 490 24.49 -3.76 -15.58
C THR A 490 25.66 -4.65 -15.18
N GLU A 491 25.74 -5.13 -13.93
CA GLU A 491 26.68 -6.17 -13.52
C GLU A 491 26.16 -7.58 -13.88
N ALA A 492 24.85 -7.75 -14.06
CA ALA A 492 24.25 -9.03 -14.46
C ALA A 492 24.61 -9.39 -15.91
N ALA A 493 24.81 -10.69 -16.16
CA ALA A 493 25.13 -11.17 -17.50
C ALA A 493 23.96 -10.89 -18.47
N PRO A 494 24.21 -10.55 -19.76
CA PRO A 494 23.14 -10.29 -20.73
C PRO A 494 22.07 -11.39 -20.81
N ARG A 495 22.47 -12.65 -20.59
CA ARG A 495 21.55 -13.79 -20.49
C ARG A 495 20.56 -13.65 -19.32
N GLU A 496 21.00 -13.21 -18.15
CA GLU A 496 20.17 -13.05 -16.95
C GLU A 496 19.19 -11.89 -17.12
N ASN A 497 19.62 -10.78 -17.73
CA ASN A 497 18.76 -9.65 -18.09
C ASN A 497 17.72 -10.01 -19.17
N LEU A 498 18.08 -10.82 -20.19
CA LEU A 498 17.12 -11.34 -21.18
C LEU A 498 16.15 -12.37 -20.58
N ASP A 499 16.63 -13.29 -19.73
CA ASP A 499 15.80 -14.23 -18.98
C ASP A 499 14.81 -13.45 -18.07
N ALA A 500 15.25 -12.38 -17.40
CA ALA A 500 14.39 -11.49 -16.62
C ALA A 500 13.33 -10.77 -17.48
N LEU A 501 13.71 -10.13 -18.58
CA LEU A 501 12.77 -9.52 -19.54
C LEU A 501 11.70 -10.52 -20.02
N SER A 502 12.11 -11.75 -20.37
CA SER A 502 11.19 -12.79 -20.90
C SER A 502 10.16 -13.31 -19.90
N SER A 503 10.40 -13.10 -18.61
CA SER A 503 9.43 -13.43 -17.56
C SER A 503 8.16 -12.57 -17.65
N ALA A 504 8.26 -11.33 -18.12
CA ALA A 504 7.15 -10.37 -18.26
C ALA A 504 6.03 -10.82 -19.21
N TRP A 505 6.31 -11.78 -20.11
CA TRP A 505 5.29 -12.44 -20.94
C TRP A 505 5.24 -13.97 -20.77
N GLY A 506 6.07 -14.55 -19.91
CA GLY A 506 6.14 -15.99 -19.65
C GLY A 506 6.41 -16.87 -20.88
N GLY A 507 7.06 -16.30 -21.91
CA GLY A 507 7.37 -16.95 -23.17
C GLY A 507 8.83 -17.40 -23.26
N TRP A 508 9.51 -17.01 -24.34
CA TRP A 508 10.90 -17.38 -24.61
C TRP A 508 11.66 -16.38 -25.51
N TRP A 509 13.00 -16.46 -25.48
CA TRP A 509 13.94 -15.81 -26.40
C TRP A 509 15.04 -16.81 -26.83
N ALA A 510 15.59 -16.65 -28.02
CA ALA A 510 16.67 -17.50 -28.55
C ALA A 510 17.47 -16.81 -29.67
N CYS A 511 18.70 -17.25 -29.93
CA CYS A 511 19.48 -16.79 -31.08
C CYS A 511 19.53 -17.88 -32.17
N GLU A 512 18.61 -17.85 -33.14
CA GLU A 512 18.62 -18.79 -34.29
C GLU A 512 19.19 -18.11 -35.56
N ARG A 513 20.02 -18.84 -36.33
CA ARG A 513 20.62 -18.40 -37.61
C ARG A 513 21.42 -17.08 -37.52
N GLY A 514 21.84 -16.69 -36.31
CA GLY A 514 22.56 -15.44 -36.05
C GLY A 514 21.68 -14.25 -35.65
N ARG A 515 20.37 -14.45 -35.46
CA ARG A 515 19.43 -13.40 -35.01
C ARG A 515 18.74 -13.74 -33.71
N LEU A 516 18.53 -12.73 -32.86
CA LEU A 516 17.64 -12.80 -31.71
C LEU A 516 16.20 -12.90 -32.19
N THR A 517 15.54 -13.99 -31.83
CA THR A 517 14.11 -14.26 -32.05
C THR A 517 13.46 -14.60 -30.71
N LEU A 518 12.14 -14.46 -30.62
CA LEU A 518 11.37 -14.57 -29.39
C LEU A 518 9.95 -15.01 -29.69
N GLY A 519 9.22 -15.48 -28.68
CA GLY A 519 7.85 -15.96 -28.86
C GLY A 519 7.23 -16.55 -27.60
N GLY A 520 6.21 -17.38 -27.81
CA GLY A 520 5.52 -18.12 -26.74
C GLY A 520 4.67 -17.25 -25.81
N ALA A 521 4.27 -16.07 -26.26
CA ALA A 521 3.43 -15.10 -25.53
C ALA A 521 1.93 -15.29 -25.80
N VAL A 522 1.56 -15.72 -27.00
CA VAL A 522 0.19 -15.98 -27.43
C VAL A 522 0.12 -17.33 -28.16
N TRP A 523 -1.09 -17.74 -28.53
CA TRP A 523 -1.31 -18.88 -29.41
C TRP A 523 -0.99 -18.51 -30.86
N GLU A 524 -0.19 -19.33 -31.53
CA GLU A 524 0.17 -19.19 -32.94
C GLU A 524 -0.28 -20.47 -33.68
N GLU A 525 -1.01 -20.33 -34.78
CA GLU A 525 -1.56 -21.48 -35.51
C GLU A 525 -0.48 -22.23 -36.30
N PRO A 526 -0.34 -23.55 -36.15
CA PRO A 526 0.71 -24.32 -36.82
C PRO A 526 0.60 -24.35 -38.35
N GLU A 527 1.62 -23.83 -39.03
CA GLU A 527 1.78 -23.99 -40.49
C GLU A 527 2.09 -25.44 -40.88
N LEU A 528 2.98 -26.11 -40.13
CA LEU A 528 3.44 -27.46 -40.47
C LEU A 528 2.68 -28.56 -39.71
N THR A 529 2.21 -29.56 -40.46
CA THR A 529 1.73 -30.83 -39.93
C THR A 529 2.72 -31.94 -40.21
N ILE A 530 3.26 -32.57 -39.16
CA ILE A 530 4.18 -33.71 -39.23
C ILE A 530 3.35 -35.00 -39.32
N THR A 531 3.49 -35.74 -40.42
CA THR A 531 2.87 -37.06 -40.65
C THR A 531 3.85 -38.22 -40.36
N GLU A 532 3.38 -39.46 -40.42
CA GLU A 532 4.25 -40.64 -40.29
C GLU A 532 5.34 -40.70 -41.38
N ASP A 533 5.06 -40.19 -42.59
CA ASP A 533 6.00 -40.20 -43.74
C ASP A 533 7.19 -39.25 -43.57
N MET A 534 7.08 -38.27 -42.67
CA MET A 534 8.15 -37.33 -42.36
C MET A 534 9.15 -37.87 -41.34
N LEU A 535 8.87 -39.03 -40.72
CA LEU A 535 9.69 -39.61 -39.66
C LEU A 535 10.75 -40.56 -40.22
N VAL A 536 12.02 -40.31 -39.90
CA VAL A 536 13.16 -41.14 -40.35
C VAL A 536 13.57 -42.22 -39.34
N ALA A 537 12.97 -42.24 -38.15
CA ALA A 537 13.21 -43.25 -37.12
C ALA A 537 12.02 -43.34 -36.13
N GLY A 538 12.07 -44.29 -35.19
CA GLY A 538 11.05 -44.45 -34.17
C GLY A 538 10.97 -43.26 -33.20
N ILE A 539 9.75 -42.76 -32.94
CA ILE A 539 9.51 -41.66 -31.99
C ILE A 539 9.71 -42.11 -30.53
N ARG A 540 10.18 -41.20 -29.68
CA ARG A 540 10.18 -41.38 -28.21
C ARG A 540 9.11 -40.48 -27.59
N VAL A 541 8.20 -41.05 -26.81
CA VAL A 541 7.13 -40.31 -26.12
C VAL A 541 7.36 -40.44 -24.61
N ILE A 542 7.45 -39.31 -23.93
CA ILE A 542 7.48 -39.21 -22.46
C ILE A 542 6.06 -38.79 -22.05
N ALA A 543 5.30 -39.74 -21.52
CA ALA A 543 3.86 -39.58 -21.32
C ALA A 543 3.48 -38.69 -20.11
N ARG A 544 4.38 -38.58 -19.13
CA ARG A 544 4.27 -37.73 -17.94
C ARG A 544 5.64 -37.20 -17.52
N ARG A 545 5.67 -36.01 -16.91
CA ARG A 545 6.80 -35.51 -16.12
C ARG A 545 6.94 -36.29 -14.80
N PRO A 546 8.12 -36.32 -14.15
CA PRO A 546 8.26 -36.75 -12.76
C PRO A 546 7.26 -36.04 -11.84
N PHE A 547 6.82 -36.68 -10.77
CA PHE A 547 5.87 -36.07 -9.82
C PHE A 547 6.47 -34.83 -9.14
N GLU A 548 7.77 -34.88 -8.83
CA GLU A 548 8.58 -33.81 -8.24
C GLU A 548 8.65 -32.52 -9.11
N GLU A 549 8.41 -32.61 -10.42
CA GLU A 549 8.34 -31.45 -11.32
C GLU A 549 6.94 -30.83 -11.41
N GLN A 550 5.91 -31.48 -10.87
CA GLN A 550 4.51 -31.08 -11.04
C GLN A 550 4.04 -30.18 -9.91
N PHE A 551 3.21 -29.20 -10.25
CA PHE A 551 2.63 -28.26 -9.30
C PHE A 551 1.19 -27.91 -9.69
N ASN A 552 0.29 -27.87 -8.70
CA ASN A 552 -1.13 -27.52 -8.86
C ASN A 552 -1.50 -26.20 -8.15
N THR A 553 -0.58 -25.66 -7.35
CA THR A 553 -0.65 -24.36 -6.69
C THR A 553 0.55 -23.52 -7.12
N VAL A 554 0.33 -22.26 -7.50
CA VAL A 554 1.38 -21.27 -7.78
C VAL A 554 1.35 -20.14 -6.76
N LYS A 555 2.53 -19.71 -6.32
CA LYS A 555 2.77 -18.47 -5.58
C LYS A 555 3.74 -17.59 -6.35
N ALA A 556 3.56 -16.28 -6.25
CA ALA A 556 4.48 -15.28 -6.78
C ALA A 556 4.32 -13.96 -6.01
N GLN A 557 5.31 -13.09 -6.14
CA GLN A 557 5.35 -11.74 -5.57
C GLN A 557 5.44 -10.71 -6.70
N PHE A 558 5.04 -9.48 -6.42
CA PHE A 558 5.08 -8.36 -7.36
C PHE A 558 5.32 -7.05 -6.60
N ALA A 559 5.79 -6.01 -7.28
CA ALA A 559 6.11 -4.72 -6.66
C ALA A 559 4.95 -3.74 -6.85
N ASP A 560 4.07 -3.66 -5.85
CA ASP A 560 2.77 -3.03 -5.98
C ASP A 560 2.86 -1.51 -6.24
N ALA A 561 2.39 -1.07 -7.43
CA ALA A 561 2.38 0.35 -7.80
C ALA A 561 1.49 1.24 -6.91
N THR A 562 0.57 0.66 -6.12
CA THR A 562 -0.26 1.40 -5.14
C THR A 562 0.46 1.58 -3.80
N ALA A 563 1.16 0.55 -3.30
CA ALA A 563 2.08 0.64 -2.17
C ALA A 563 3.53 0.94 -2.61
N GLU A 564 3.73 2.02 -3.39
CA GLU A 564 5.05 2.62 -3.66
C GLU A 564 6.10 1.69 -4.30
N HIS A 565 5.68 0.63 -4.99
CA HIS A 565 6.51 -0.47 -5.51
C HIS A 565 7.21 -1.33 -4.43
N VAL A 566 6.60 -1.43 -3.25
CA VAL A 566 6.99 -2.43 -2.23
C VAL A 566 6.59 -3.84 -2.71
N VAL A 567 7.49 -4.79 -2.54
CA VAL A 567 7.27 -6.20 -2.95
C VAL A 567 6.28 -6.87 -1.99
N THR A 568 5.18 -7.39 -2.54
CA THR A 568 4.09 -8.07 -1.80
C THR A 568 3.62 -9.34 -2.52
N ASP A 569 2.96 -10.24 -1.80
CA ASP A 569 2.45 -11.52 -2.35
C ASP A 569 1.17 -11.33 -3.20
N LEU A 570 1.09 -12.06 -4.31
CA LEU A 570 -0.12 -12.19 -5.15
C LEU A 570 -1.12 -13.20 -4.54
N PRO A 571 -2.42 -13.14 -4.93
CA PRO A 571 -3.39 -14.19 -4.59
C PRO A 571 -2.87 -15.58 -4.97
N VAL A 572 -3.02 -16.55 -4.07
CA VAL A 572 -2.44 -17.89 -4.27
C VAL A 572 -3.31 -18.70 -5.24
N LEU A 573 -2.88 -18.76 -6.50
CA LEU A 573 -3.57 -19.52 -7.55
C LEU A 573 -3.45 -21.04 -7.27
N ALA A 574 -4.55 -21.65 -6.84
CA ALA A 574 -4.68 -23.10 -6.70
C ALA A 574 -5.74 -23.64 -7.66
N SER A 575 -5.44 -24.70 -8.41
CA SER A 575 -6.39 -25.35 -9.30
C SER A 575 -6.95 -26.62 -8.67
N GLU A 576 -8.24 -26.58 -8.31
CA GLU A 576 -8.95 -27.74 -7.77
C GLU A 576 -8.98 -28.92 -8.74
N THR A 577 -9.10 -28.67 -10.05
CA THR A 577 -9.07 -29.70 -11.10
C THR A 577 -7.74 -30.47 -11.10
N TYR A 578 -6.60 -29.78 -10.93
CA TYR A 578 -5.31 -30.44 -10.82
C TYR A 578 -5.07 -31.04 -9.44
N ARG A 579 -5.53 -30.40 -8.36
CA ARG A 579 -5.49 -30.97 -7.00
C ARG A 579 -6.24 -32.30 -6.91
N ALA A 580 -7.42 -32.40 -7.52
CA ALA A 580 -8.19 -33.65 -7.60
C ALA A 580 -7.48 -34.72 -8.46
N ALA A 581 -6.80 -34.33 -9.54
CA ALA A 581 -5.97 -35.23 -10.36
C ALA A 581 -4.71 -35.72 -9.62
N ASP A 582 -4.22 -34.95 -8.65
CA ASP A 582 -3.07 -35.25 -7.78
C ASP A 582 -3.50 -35.83 -6.42
N HIS A 583 -4.62 -36.57 -6.38
CA HIS A 583 -5.16 -37.25 -5.19
C HIS A 583 -5.47 -36.34 -3.96
N GLY A 584 -5.58 -35.02 -4.17
CA GLY A 584 -5.83 -34.03 -3.13
C GLY A 584 -4.56 -33.32 -2.62
N GLU A 585 -3.37 -33.78 -3.02
CA GLU A 585 -2.09 -33.20 -2.54
C GLU A 585 -1.87 -31.78 -3.05
N ARG A 586 -1.24 -30.94 -2.22
CA ARG A 586 -0.96 -29.53 -2.55
C ARG A 586 0.47 -29.36 -3.05
N LEU A 587 0.66 -29.52 -4.37
CA LEU A 587 1.96 -29.36 -5.01
C LEU A 587 2.20 -27.87 -5.31
N VAL A 588 3.04 -27.21 -4.51
CA VAL A 588 3.27 -25.75 -4.57
C VAL A 588 4.54 -25.41 -5.34
N ARG A 589 4.42 -24.61 -6.41
CA ARG A 589 5.54 -23.88 -7.01
C ARG A 589 5.53 -22.42 -6.55
N ASP A 590 6.67 -21.96 -6.09
CA ASP A 590 6.95 -20.55 -5.79
C ASP A 590 7.84 -19.97 -6.89
N LEU A 591 7.39 -18.86 -7.50
CA LEU A 591 8.11 -18.15 -8.55
C LEU A 591 9.04 -17.04 -8.00
N GLY A 592 8.86 -16.61 -6.75
CA GLY A 592 9.48 -15.39 -6.20
C GLY A 592 8.84 -14.11 -6.75
N GLU A 593 9.57 -12.99 -6.68
CA GLU A 593 9.17 -11.74 -7.34
C GLU A 593 9.19 -11.92 -8.87
N LEU A 594 8.09 -11.55 -9.54
CA LEU A 594 8.00 -11.46 -10.99
C LEU A 594 8.76 -10.20 -11.47
N PRO A 595 9.89 -10.33 -12.18
CA PRO A 595 10.71 -9.20 -12.60
C PRO A 595 9.93 -8.15 -13.37
N GLY A 596 9.84 -6.95 -12.80
CA GLY A 596 9.16 -5.81 -13.41
C GLY A 596 7.63 -5.88 -13.43
N GLU A 597 6.99 -6.81 -12.71
CA GLU A 597 5.53 -6.77 -12.55
C GLU A 597 5.12 -5.86 -11.37
N THR A 598 4.10 -5.05 -11.63
CA THR A 598 3.59 -3.99 -10.74
C THR A 598 2.05 -3.95 -10.66
N ASP A 599 1.34 -4.75 -11.46
CA ASP A 599 -0.12 -4.92 -11.42
C ASP A 599 -0.51 -6.33 -10.91
N PRO A 600 -1.46 -6.45 -9.96
CA PRO A 600 -1.82 -7.73 -9.37
C PRO A 600 -2.61 -8.65 -10.31
N VAL A 601 -3.27 -8.13 -11.35
CA VAL A 601 -4.05 -8.93 -12.28
C VAL A 601 -3.15 -9.51 -13.37
N ARG A 602 -2.21 -8.73 -13.93
CA ARG A 602 -1.18 -9.26 -14.84
C ARG A 602 -0.31 -10.32 -14.17
N GLY A 603 0.08 -10.10 -12.92
CA GLY A 603 0.78 -11.10 -12.10
C GLY A 603 0.00 -12.42 -12.03
N GLN A 604 -1.32 -12.38 -11.80
CA GLN A 604 -2.18 -13.57 -11.83
C GLN A 604 -2.23 -14.23 -13.21
N ARG A 605 -2.24 -13.46 -14.31
CA ARG A 605 -2.15 -14.02 -15.68
C ARG A 605 -0.83 -14.77 -15.91
N LEU A 606 0.29 -14.24 -15.43
CA LEU A 606 1.60 -14.90 -15.50
C LEU A 606 1.65 -16.17 -14.62
N MET A 607 1.02 -16.16 -13.44
CA MET A 607 0.86 -17.34 -12.59
C MET A 607 0.00 -18.43 -13.26
N LYS A 608 -1.10 -18.05 -13.93
CA LYS A 608 -1.93 -18.97 -14.72
C LYS A 608 -1.13 -19.57 -15.88
N LEU A 609 -0.39 -18.74 -16.62
CA LEU A 609 0.45 -19.18 -17.74
C LEU A 609 1.52 -20.19 -17.28
N ALA A 610 2.18 -19.93 -16.14
CA ALA A 610 3.13 -20.85 -15.53
C ALA A 610 2.47 -22.20 -15.15
N LEU A 611 1.29 -22.17 -14.52
CA LEU A 611 0.53 -23.37 -14.16
C LEU A 611 0.10 -24.19 -15.38
N LEU A 612 -0.50 -23.55 -16.39
CA LEU A 612 -1.06 -24.23 -17.55
C LEU A 612 0.00 -24.75 -18.53
N LYS A 613 1.19 -24.12 -18.61
CA LYS A 613 2.36 -24.67 -19.29
C LYS A 613 3.04 -25.78 -18.46
N GLY A 614 3.18 -25.59 -17.15
CA GLY A 614 3.78 -26.58 -16.24
C GLY A 614 3.02 -27.91 -16.16
N ARG A 615 1.68 -27.88 -16.19
CA ARG A 615 0.83 -29.08 -16.22
C ARG A 615 0.78 -29.80 -17.56
N ARG A 616 1.50 -29.33 -18.60
CA ARG A 616 1.66 -30.09 -19.85
C ARG A 616 2.66 -31.23 -19.63
N GLN A 617 2.09 -32.43 -19.53
CA GLN A 617 2.76 -33.66 -19.11
C GLN A 617 3.44 -34.43 -20.25
N ARG A 618 2.96 -34.28 -21.50
CA ARG A 618 3.44 -35.07 -22.64
C ARG A 618 4.52 -34.33 -23.42
N GLN A 619 5.72 -34.92 -23.47
CA GLN A 619 6.80 -34.52 -24.36
C GLN A 619 7.02 -35.61 -25.43
N VAL A 620 7.32 -35.21 -26.66
CA VAL A 620 7.65 -36.12 -27.77
C VAL A 620 8.97 -35.73 -28.41
N ILE A 621 9.76 -36.72 -28.83
CA ILE A 621 10.95 -36.54 -29.66
C ILE A 621 10.65 -37.16 -31.02
N LEU A 622 10.64 -36.30 -32.04
CA LEU A 622 10.33 -36.60 -33.44
C LEU A 622 11.63 -36.53 -34.26
N PRO A 623 12.19 -37.67 -34.71
CA PRO A 623 13.29 -37.70 -35.66
C PRO A 623 12.73 -37.52 -37.07
N CYS A 624 12.69 -36.28 -37.55
CA CYS A 624 12.13 -35.92 -38.85
C CYS A 624 13.18 -35.89 -39.98
N SER A 625 12.71 -35.93 -41.22
CA SER A 625 13.50 -35.66 -42.42
C SER A 625 13.75 -34.15 -42.62
N LEU A 626 14.43 -33.79 -43.71
CA LEU A 626 14.60 -32.40 -44.15
C LEU A 626 13.28 -31.64 -44.40
N ALA A 627 12.13 -32.31 -44.48
CA ALA A 627 10.83 -31.64 -44.54
C ALA A 627 10.55 -30.79 -43.28
N ALA A 628 11.16 -31.12 -42.14
CA ALA A 628 11.10 -30.31 -40.91
C ALA A 628 12.22 -29.25 -40.82
N TRP A 629 12.98 -28.98 -41.87
CA TRP A 629 14.11 -28.04 -41.84
C TRP A 629 13.69 -26.59 -41.52
N GLY A 630 12.55 -26.17 -42.05
CA GLY A 630 12.02 -24.81 -41.88
C GLY A 630 11.70 -24.46 -40.42
N VAL A 631 11.21 -25.46 -39.67
CA VAL A 631 10.81 -25.37 -38.26
C VAL A 631 11.91 -24.74 -37.42
N ARG A 632 11.57 -23.65 -36.74
CA ARG A 632 12.43 -22.92 -35.81
C ARG A 632 12.31 -23.50 -34.40
N LEU A 633 13.06 -22.93 -33.47
CA LEU A 633 12.82 -23.13 -32.05
C LEU A 633 11.54 -22.39 -31.60
N GLY A 634 10.71 -23.04 -30.79
CA GLY A 634 9.49 -22.43 -30.23
C GLY A 634 8.27 -22.37 -31.16
N ASP A 635 8.42 -22.66 -32.46
CA ASP A 635 7.30 -22.90 -33.38
C ASP A 635 6.31 -23.92 -32.79
N THR A 636 5.01 -23.77 -33.07
CA THR A 636 4.04 -24.84 -32.82
C THR A 636 3.82 -25.65 -34.08
N VAL A 637 3.87 -26.99 -33.96
CA VAL A 637 3.63 -27.95 -35.04
C VAL A 637 2.42 -28.82 -34.73
N ARG A 638 1.66 -29.20 -35.77
CA ARG A 638 0.63 -30.26 -35.67
C ARG A 638 1.29 -31.62 -35.92
N VAL A 639 0.83 -32.66 -35.24
CA VAL A 639 1.37 -34.03 -35.36
C VAL A 639 0.22 -35.00 -35.58
N THR A 640 0.23 -35.68 -36.72
CA THR A 640 -0.77 -36.68 -37.12
C THR A 640 -0.09 -38.04 -37.23
N ILE A 641 -0.35 -38.90 -36.24
CA ILE A 641 0.18 -40.26 -36.12
C ILE A 641 -1.01 -41.16 -35.73
N PRO A 642 -1.76 -41.69 -36.72
CA PRO A 642 -2.97 -42.47 -36.48
C PRO A 642 -2.72 -43.69 -35.58
N ARG A 643 -1.54 -44.32 -35.68
CA ARG A 643 -1.13 -45.44 -34.81
C ARG A 643 -1.01 -45.09 -33.32
N ARG A 644 -1.02 -43.79 -32.97
CA ARG A 644 -1.02 -43.26 -31.60
C ARG A 644 -2.35 -42.64 -31.20
N GLY A 645 -3.37 -42.66 -32.08
CA GLY A 645 -4.60 -41.89 -31.91
C GLY A 645 -4.36 -40.38 -31.89
N TRP A 646 -3.36 -39.89 -32.64
CA TRP A 646 -3.05 -38.46 -32.75
C TRP A 646 -3.45 -37.95 -34.14
N GLU A 647 -4.35 -36.97 -34.15
CA GLU A 647 -4.83 -36.28 -35.35
C GLU A 647 -4.66 -34.79 -35.12
N ALA A 648 -3.97 -34.09 -36.04
CA ALA A 648 -3.71 -32.65 -36.02
C ALA A 648 -3.20 -32.10 -34.66
N LYS A 649 -2.49 -32.91 -33.87
CA LYS A 649 -2.24 -32.61 -32.45
C LYS A 649 -1.12 -31.58 -32.27
N ALA A 650 -1.39 -30.49 -31.58
CA ALA A 650 -0.43 -29.41 -31.34
C ALA A 650 0.70 -29.76 -30.34
N PHE A 651 1.93 -29.43 -30.71
CA PHE A 651 3.11 -29.43 -29.83
C PHE A 651 4.02 -28.22 -30.12
N GLU A 652 4.53 -27.55 -29.08
CA GLU A 652 5.51 -26.45 -29.13
C GLU A 652 6.93 -27.02 -29.18
N VAL A 653 7.80 -26.54 -30.08
CA VAL A 653 9.15 -27.10 -30.31
C VAL A 653 10.15 -26.58 -29.27
N THR A 654 10.30 -27.31 -28.17
CA THR A 654 11.20 -26.96 -27.06
C THR A 654 12.65 -27.37 -27.26
N ALA A 655 13.02 -28.09 -28.33
CA ALA A 655 14.41 -28.19 -28.79
C ALA A 655 14.48 -28.64 -30.26
N ARG A 656 15.53 -28.21 -30.97
CA ARG A 656 15.83 -28.66 -32.35
C ARG A 656 17.31 -28.99 -32.48
N ALA A 657 17.61 -30.16 -33.03
CA ALA A 657 18.97 -30.61 -33.32
C ALA A 657 19.06 -31.21 -34.73
N VAL A 658 20.06 -30.79 -35.50
CA VAL A 658 20.34 -31.36 -36.83
C VAL A 658 21.51 -32.33 -36.69
N THR A 659 21.35 -33.54 -37.20
CA THR A 659 22.44 -34.53 -37.30
C THR A 659 22.62 -34.95 -38.75
N VAL A 660 23.82 -34.72 -39.28
CA VAL A 660 24.28 -35.23 -40.58
C VAL A 660 25.12 -36.48 -40.32
N GLY A 661 24.79 -37.58 -41.00
CA GLY A 661 25.51 -38.85 -40.87
C GLY A 661 25.51 -39.65 -42.18
N PRO A 662 26.09 -40.87 -42.19
CA PRO A 662 26.12 -41.72 -43.38
C PRO A 662 24.72 -42.15 -43.87
N GLU A 663 23.72 -42.13 -42.98
CA GLU A 663 22.30 -42.41 -43.29
C GLU A 663 21.52 -41.15 -43.72
N GLY A 664 22.19 -40.01 -43.94
CA GLY A 664 21.60 -38.76 -44.42
C GLY A 664 21.47 -37.68 -43.35
N VAL A 665 20.48 -36.78 -43.52
CA VAL A 665 20.23 -35.65 -42.62
C VAL A 665 18.93 -35.84 -41.85
N GLN A 666 19.03 -35.90 -40.53
CA GLN A 666 17.90 -35.96 -39.60
C GLN A 666 17.73 -34.62 -38.88
N VAL A 667 16.50 -34.12 -38.85
CA VAL A 667 16.08 -32.97 -38.03
C VAL A 667 15.32 -33.52 -36.83
N ARG A 668 15.96 -33.56 -35.67
CA ARG A 668 15.35 -34.03 -34.42
C ARG A 668 14.68 -32.87 -33.71
N LEU A 669 13.36 -32.93 -33.57
CA LEU A 669 12.57 -32.00 -32.78
C LEU A 669 12.21 -32.65 -31.43
N THR A 670 12.37 -31.91 -30.34
CA THR A 670 11.75 -32.22 -29.05
C THR A 670 10.61 -31.24 -28.84
N CYS A 671 9.40 -31.74 -28.59
CA CYS A 671 8.19 -30.92 -28.57
C CYS A 671 7.34 -31.21 -27.32
N LEU A 672 6.68 -30.19 -26.78
CA LEU A 672 5.81 -30.25 -25.59
C LEU A 672 4.35 -30.01 -25.99
N GLU A 673 3.42 -30.79 -25.43
CA GLU A 673 1.98 -30.66 -25.70
C GLU A 673 1.47 -29.25 -25.33
N THR A 674 0.82 -28.55 -26.27
CA THR A 674 0.38 -27.15 -26.11
C THR A 674 -1.06 -26.94 -26.64
N GLY A 675 -1.58 -25.71 -26.64
CA GLY A 675 -2.90 -25.37 -27.19
C GLY A 675 -3.41 -23.99 -26.76
N PRO A 676 -4.43 -23.42 -27.45
CA PRO A 676 -4.88 -22.03 -27.27
C PRO A 676 -5.34 -21.71 -25.84
N ALA A 677 -6.06 -22.63 -25.20
CA ALA A 677 -6.58 -22.48 -23.83
C ALA A 677 -5.51 -22.34 -22.72
N ILE A 678 -4.22 -22.31 -23.06
CA ILE A 678 -3.11 -21.92 -22.17
C ILE A 678 -3.02 -20.39 -22.04
N PHE A 679 -3.44 -19.65 -23.07
CA PHE A 679 -3.25 -18.20 -23.22
C PHE A 679 -4.54 -17.38 -23.00
N ASP A 680 -5.68 -18.04 -22.89
CA ASP A 680 -6.99 -17.42 -22.58
C ASP A 680 -7.01 -16.80 -21.18
N TRP A 681 -7.67 -15.66 -21.03
CA TRP A 681 -8.01 -15.05 -19.74
C TRP A 681 -9.50 -14.74 -19.67
N ARG A 682 -10.09 -14.80 -18.47
CA ARG A 682 -11.49 -14.44 -18.19
C ARG A 682 -11.53 -13.63 -16.91
N THR A 683 -12.35 -12.58 -16.87
CA THR A 683 -12.52 -11.73 -15.68
C THR A 683 -13.05 -12.51 -14.46
N SER A 684 -13.76 -13.63 -14.67
CA SER A 684 -14.18 -14.56 -13.61
C SER A 684 -13.03 -15.30 -12.92
N GLU A 685 -11.80 -15.21 -13.42
CA GLU A 685 -10.59 -15.81 -12.83
C GLU A 685 -9.77 -14.78 -12.01
N GLU A 686 -10.16 -13.51 -12.04
CA GLU A 686 -9.50 -12.41 -11.32
C GLU A 686 -9.82 -12.50 -9.82
N GLN A 687 -8.79 -12.73 -9.00
CA GLN A 687 -8.90 -12.69 -7.54
C GLN A 687 -8.52 -11.31 -7.03
N ALA A 688 -9.32 -10.80 -6.08
CA ALA A 688 -8.99 -9.60 -5.34
C ALA A 688 -7.64 -9.77 -4.62
N ARG A 689 -6.86 -8.68 -4.55
CA ARG A 689 -5.62 -8.58 -3.77
C ARG A 689 -5.86 -9.10 -2.34
N PRO A 690 -4.95 -9.89 -1.73
CA PRO A 690 -5.04 -10.19 -0.31
C PRO A 690 -5.01 -8.88 0.49
N ALA A 691 -5.73 -8.82 1.62
CA ALA A 691 -5.81 -7.63 2.46
C ALA A 691 -4.53 -7.37 3.27
N GLY A 692 -3.39 -7.23 2.58
CA GLY A 692 -2.16 -6.67 3.10
C GLY A 692 -2.31 -5.17 3.29
N GLY A 693 -3.05 -4.78 4.33
CA GLY A 693 -3.20 -3.38 4.69
C GLY A 693 -1.84 -2.75 5.03
N VAL A 694 -1.62 -1.53 4.57
CA VAL A 694 -0.64 -0.64 5.19
C VAL A 694 -0.99 -0.58 6.68
N PRO A 695 -0.04 -0.79 7.61
CA PRO A 695 -0.36 -0.72 9.03
C PRO A 695 -1.00 0.63 9.36
N THR A 696 -2.21 0.62 9.92
CA THR A 696 -2.88 1.84 10.41
C THR A 696 -2.26 2.34 11.73
N LEU A 697 -0.98 2.05 11.93
CA LEU A 697 -0.14 2.57 13.01
C LEU A 697 0.37 3.93 12.54
N PRO A 698 0.05 5.03 13.24
CA PRO A 698 0.55 6.35 12.88
C PRO A 698 2.07 6.39 12.88
N SER A 699 2.68 7.16 11.96
CA SER A 699 4.14 7.21 11.86
C SER A 699 4.78 7.81 13.12
N PRO A 700 5.76 7.15 13.77
CA PRO A 700 6.57 7.74 14.83
C PRO A 700 7.56 8.82 14.32
N THR A 701 7.49 9.18 13.03
CA THR A 701 8.18 10.34 12.41
C THR A 701 7.22 11.43 11.92
N ALA A 702 5.90 11.21 11.96
CA ALA A 702 4.95 12.28 11.63
C ALA A 702 4.87 13.32 12.76
N ARG A 703 4.62 14.58 12.36
CA ARG A 703 4.12 15.62 13.27
C ARG A 703 2.77 15.14 13.85
N PRO A 704 2.61 15.03 15.18
CA PRO A 704 1.34 14.59 15.77
C PRO A 704 0.25 15.65 15.59
N GLN A 705 -1.00 15.24 15.37
CA GLN A 705 -2.15 16.14 15.46
C GLN A 705 -2.83 16.00 16.83
N VAL A 706 -3.38 17.11 17.30
CA VAL A 706 -3.96 17.25 18.64
C VAL A 706 -5.29 17.97 18.53
N SER A 707 -6.32 17.49 19.25
CA SER A 707 -7.61 18.17 19.30
C SER A 707 -7.52 19.48 20.09
N ALA A 708 -8.47 20.39 19.85
CA ALA A 708 -8.74 21.42 20.84
C ALA A 708 -9.12 20.76 22.19
N PRO A 709 -8.66 21.30 23.34
CA PRO A 709 -8.96 20.69 24.63
C PRO A 709 -10.45 20.86 24.99
N THR A 710 -11.10 19.77 25.39
CA THR A 710 -12.41 19.82 26.03
C THR A 710 -12.25 20.26 27.49
N MET A 711 -13.24 21.01 27.99
CA MET A 711 -13.23 21.60 29.32
C MET A 711 -14.45 21.10 30.11
N SER A 712 -14.22 20.64 31.34
CA SER A 712 -15.28 20.34 32.31
C SER A 712 -14.90 20.86 33.69
N GLU A 713 -15.85 21.46 34.41
CA GLU A 713 -15.67 21.89 35.80
C GLU A 713 -16.13 20.82 36.80
N GLU A 714 -15.39 20.67 37.91
CA GLU A 714 -15.80 19.87 39.06
C GLU A 714 -15.62 20.67 40.38
N LEU A 715 -16.44 20.34 41.38
CA LEU A 715 -16.35 20.91 42.73
C LEU A 715 -15.66 19.90 43.66
N TYR A 716 -14.59 20.31 44.34
CA TYR A 716 -13.78 19.44 45.18
C TYR A 716 -13.57 19.99 46.60
N GLU A 717 -13.32 19.07 47.55
CA GLU A 717 -12.99 19.40 48.93
C GLU A 717 -11.48 19.64 49.10
N THR A 718 -11.12 20.68 49.85
CA THR A 718 -9.74 20.86 50.34
C THR A 718 -9.55 20.12 51.68
N ARG A 719 -8.42 19.42 51.87
CA ARG A 719 -8.07 18.70 53.11
C ARG A 719 -7.76 19.68 54.26
N GLY A 720 -8.77 20.37 54.76
CA GLY A 720 -8.65 21.36 55.84
C GLY A 720 -9.94 22.11 56.20
N GLY A 721 -11.09 21.74 55.64
CA GLY A 721 -12.38 22.41 55.96
C GLY A 721 -12.52 23.82 55.36
N GLY A 722 -11.69 24.17 54.37
CA GLY A 722 -11.63 25.51 53.76
C GLY A 722 -12.73 25.82 52.74
N GLY A 723 -13.88 25.14 52.82
CA GLY A 723 -14.97 25.23 51.84
C GLY A 723 -14.76 24.38 50.58
N VAL A 724 -15.79 24.42 49.72
CA VAL A 724 -15.84 23.76 48.41
C VAL A 724 -15.16 24.68 47.37
N LYS A 725 -14.32 24.12 46.50
CA LYS A 725 -13.62 24.89 45.45
C LYS A 725 -13.86 24.34 44.05
N THR A 726 -13.64 25.19 43.05
CA THR A 726 -13.77 24.85 41.63
C THR A 726 -12.43 24.38 41.07
N ARG A 727 -12.46 23.25 40.36
CA ARG A 727 -11.36 22.75 39.52
C ARG A 727 -11.85 22.65 38.07
N VAL A 728 -10.96 22.93 37.13
CA VAL A 728 -11.18 22.66 35.71
C VAL A 728 -10.33 21.48 35.27
N ARG A 729 -10.96 20.45 34.69
CA ARG A 729 -10.28 19.38 33.96
C ARG A 729 -10.24 19.75 32.49
N LEU A 730 -9.04 19.71 31.92
CA LEU A 730 -8.81 19.77 30.48
C LEU A 730 -8.45 18.37 29.98
N ALA A 731 -8.99 17.97 28.84
CA ALA A 731 -8.62 16.75 28.14
C ALA A 731 -8.45 17.03 26.65
N ALA A 732 -7.44 16.44 26.02
CA ALA A 732 -7.21 16.50 24.58
C ALA A 732 -7.04 15.09 24.02
N THR A 733 -7.29 14.93 22.72
CA THR A 733 -7.05 13.66 22.00
C THR A 733 -6.04 13.87 20.88
N THR A 734 -5.49 12.77 20.37
CA THR A 734 -4.51 12.77 19.28
C THR A 734 -4.81 11.62 18.32
N ASP A 735 -4.40 11.80 17.06
CA ASP A 735 -4.31 10.73 16.08
C ASP A 735 -3.08 9.84 16.28
N ASN A 736 -2.11 10.24 17.12
CA ASN A 736 -0.76 9.67 17.17
C ASN A 736 -0.41 9.14 18.59
N PRO A 737 -0.31 7.81 18.79
CA PRO A 737 -0.04 7.22 20.11
C PRO A 737 1.42 7.36 20.57
N PHE A 738 2.30 8.02 19.80
CA PHE A 738 3.71 8.22 20.12
C PHE A 738 4.01 9.57 20.78
N ILE A 739 2.99 10.27 21.29
CA ILE A 739 3.16 11.47 22.14
C ILE A 739 3.74 11.08 23.51
N ASP A 740 4.82 11.75 23.91
CA ASP A 740 5.57 11.51 25.16
C ASP A 740 5.46 12.64 26.19
N ALA A 741 4.99 13.82 25.76
CA ALA A 741 4.69 14.94 26.63
C ALA A 741 3.58 15.81 26.03
N TRP A 742 2.68 16.26 26.88
CA TRP A 742 1.60 17.19 26.60
C TRP A 742 1.86 18.54 27.25
N GLN A 743 1.27 19.60 26.69
CA GLN A 743 1.32 20.93 27.29
C GLN A 743 0.01 21.70 27.04
N PHE A 744 -0.59 22.16 28.14
CA PHE A 744 -1.81 22.95 28.13
C PHE A 744 -1.53 24.44 28.35
N SER A 745 -2.45 25.29 27.91
CA SER A 745 -2.43 26.73 28.13
C SER A 745 -3.83 27.31 28.31
N TRP A 746 -3.93 28.45 28.98
CA TRP A 746 -5.20 29.17 29.17
C TRP A 746 -5.00 30.68 29.31
N ARG A 747 -6.05 31.44 28.95
CA ARG A 747 -6.17 32.87 29.26
C ARG A 747 -7.63 33.28 29.43
N PRO A 748 -7.96 34.31 30.23
CA PRO A 748 -9.25 34.97 30.14
C PRO A 748 -9.50 35.50 28.72
N VAL A 749 -10.74 35.45 28.23
CA VAL A 749 -11.09 35.97 26.89
C VAL A 749 -10.67 37.43 26.72
N ALA A 750 -10.81 38.23 27.78
CA ALA A 750 -10.48 39.66 27.83
C ALA A 750 -8.96 39.97 27.93
N ALA A 751 -8.11 38.98 28.20
CA ALA A 751 -6.66 39.17 28.30
C ALA A 751 -5.98 39.00 26.92
N PRO A 752 -4.95 39.80 26.57
CA PRO A 752 -4.24 39.67 25.31
C PRO A 752 -3.49 38.32 25.20
N ALA A 753 -3.22 37.87 23.98
CA ALA A 753 -2.55 36.58 23.74
C ALA A 753 -1.14 36.48 24.35
N SER A 754 -0.48 37.61 24.62
CA SER A 754 0.81 37.69 25.33
C SER A 754 0.72 37.30 26.82
N GLU A 755 -0.46 37.31 27.41
CA GLU A 755 -0.71 36.94 28.82
C GLU A 755 -1.25 35.49 28.94
N THR A 756 -1.01 34.66 27.91
CA THR A 756 -1.38 33.23 27.94
C THR A 756 -0.55 32.50 28.99
N THR A 757 -1.22 31.95 30.00
CA THR A 757 -0.59 31.08 31.00
C THR A 757 -0.34 29.71 30.37
N VAL A 758 0.87 29.17 30.53
CA VAL A 758 1.27 27.88 29.96
C VAL A 758 1.70 26.95 31.08
N ARG A 759 1.16 25.72 31.09
CA ARG A 759 1.47 24.67 32.07
C ARG A 759 2.89 24.13 31.90
N GLY A 760 3.39 23.47 32.93
CA GLY A 760 4.48 22.50 32.77
C GLY A 760 4.09 21.34 31.85
N LEU A 761 5.05 20.44 31.59
CA LEU A 761 4.79 19.24 30.79
C LEU A 761 4.01 18.21 31.63
N THR A 762 2.97 17.62 31.05
CA THR A 762 2.31 16.40 31.57
C THR A 762 2.68 15.22 30.68
N ASP A 763 2.68 14.00 31.22
CA ASP A 763 2.85 12.75 30.46
C ASP A 763 1.51 12.26 29.88
N VAL A 764 0.40 12.56 30.56
CA VAL A 764 -0.97 12.27 30.12
C VAL A 764 -1.62 13.40 29.31
N ALA A 765 -2.58 13.03 28.46
CA ALA A 765 -3.37 13.90 27.60
C ALA A 765 -4.46 14.72 28.33
N GLU A 766 -4.29 14.91 29.63
CA GLU A 766 -5.21 15.61 30.52
C GLU A 766 -4.45 16.46 31.54
N ASP A 767 -5.11 17.47 32.10
CA ASP A 767 -4.56 18.27 33.19
C ASP A 767 -5.68 18.78 34.12
N LEU A 768 -5.35 18.96 35.41
CA LEU A 768 -6.25 19.44 36.45
C LEU A 768 -5.79 20.81 36.96
N ILE A 769 -6.60 21.84 36.70
CA ILE A 769 -6.37 23.21 37.12
C ILE A 769 -7.21 23.48 38.37
N ASP A 770 -6.56 23.36 39.53
CA ASP A 770 -7.10 23.74 40.85
C ASP A 770 -7.31 25.26 40.96
N ASP A 771 -8.15 25.69 41.91
CA ASP A 771 -8.39 27.09 42.29
C ASP A 771 -8.77 28.04 41.12
N MET A 772 -9.40 27.53 40.06
CA MET A 772 -9.73 28.34 38.87
C MET A 772 -10.91 29.30 39.14
N ALA A 773 -10.67 30.59 38.94
CA ALA A 773 -11.67 31.63 39.20
C ALA A 773 -12.84 31.61 38.21
N PRO A 774 -14.08 31.95 38.63
CA PRO A 774 -15.22 32.06 37.71
C PRO A 774 -15.00 33.12 36.64
N GLY A 775 -15.34 32.79 35.39
CA GLY A 775 -15.11 33.67 34.24
C GLY A 775 -15.10 32.93 32.90
N THR A 776 -14.85 33.65 31.81
CA THR A 776 -14.78 33.09 30.45
C THR A 776 -13.33 33.01 29.96
N TYR A 777 -12.90 31.82 29.56
CA TYR A 777 -11.52 31.49 29.23
C TYR A 777 -11.40 30.87 27.82
N VAL A 778 -10.22 31.02 27.23
CA VAL A 778 -9.79 30.28 26.04
C VAL A 778 -8.70 29.31 26.48
N PHE A 779 -8.86 28.03 26.13
CA PHE A 779 -7.96 26.94 26.47
C PHE A 779 -7.25 26.43 25.21
N GLY A 780 -5.99 25.99 25.34
CA GLY A 780 -5.20 25.44 24.23
C GLY A 780 -4.35 24.25 24.64
N ALA A 781 -4.09 23.36 23.69
CA ALA A 781 -3.27 22.17 23.88
C ALA A 781 -2.25 22.01 22.74
N ARG A 782 -1.14 21.33 23.05
CA ARG A 782 -0.20 20.75 22.08
C ARG A 782 0.48 19.52 22.69
N GLY A 783 1.04 18.67 21.83
CA GLY A 783 1.78 17.47 22.24
C GLY A 783 3.14 17.37 21.54
N ARG A 784 4.04 16.58 22.14
CA ARG A 784 5.37 16.27 21.63
C ARG A 784 5.50 14.77 21.42
N ASN A 785 6.05 14.33 20.29
CA ASN A 785 6.33 12.90 20.09
C ASN A 785 7.63 12.46 20.79
N THR A 786 7.78 11.14 20.99
CA THR A 786 8.99 10.47 21.53
C THR A 786 10.31 10.80 20.82
N ARG A 787 10.28 11.47 19.66
CA ARG A 787 11.47 11.99 18.95
C ARG A 787 11.71 13.50 19.12
N GLY A 788 10.87 14.17 19.90
CA GLY A 788 11.00 15.58 20.27
C GLY A 788 10.26 16.57 19.37
N MET A 789 9.56 16.12 18.33
CA MET A 789 8.77 16.99 17.44
C MET A 789 7.47 17.42 18.12
N TRP A 790 7.08 18.68 17.96
CA TRP A 790 5.86 19.26 18.53
C TRP A 790 4.74 19.37 17.50
N SER A 791 3.49 19.22 17.96
CA SER A 791 2.32 19.73 17.25
C SER A 791 2.28 21.27 17.33
N ASP A 792 1.51 21.89 16.44
CA ASP A 792 1.08 23.27 16.60
C ASP A 792 0.13 23.40 17.81
N TRP A 793 -0.10 24.63 18.27
CA TRP A 793 -1.07 24.93 19.32
C TRP A 793 -2.49 24.93 18.77
N VAL A 794 -3.38 24.11 19.35
CA VAL A 794 -4.79 24.05 18.98
C VAL A 794 -5.64 24.58 20.13
N TYR A 795 -6.47 25.59 19.85
CA TYR A 795 -7.28 26.29 20.85
C TYR A 795 -8.76 25.94 20.73
N ALA A 796 -9.42 25.81 21.88
CA ALA A 796 -10.86 25.65 22.00
C ALA A 796 -11.61 26.99 21.87
N GLY A 797 -12.93 26.92 21.70
CA GLY A 797 -13.80 28.09 21.82
C GLY A 797 -13.79 28.68 23.23
N ALA A 798 -14.33 29.89 23.36
CA ALA A 798 -14.50 30.54 24.67
C ALA A 798 -15.47 29.76 25.55
N ALA A 799 -15.00 29.27 26.70
CA ALA A 799 -15.78 28.47 27.65
C ALA A 799 -15.92 29.21 28.99
N ALA A 800 -17.09 29.09 29.62
CA ALA A 800 -17.38 29.71 30.91
C ALA A 800 -17.21 28.71 32.07
N VAL A 801 -16.56 29.14 33.15
CA VAL A 801 -16.42 28.44 34.43
C VAL A 801 -17.39 29.10 35.41
N GLN A 802 -18.32 28.35 35.99
CA GLN A 802 -19.42 28.87 36.82
C GLN A 802 -19.17 28.72 38.33
N GLY A 803 -18.51 27.63 38.73
CA GLY A 803 -18.17 27.34 40.13
C GLY A 803 -19.37 27.16 41.07
N GLU A 804 -19.32 27.77 42.27
CA GLU A 804 -20.30 27.65 43.37
C GLU A 804 -21.72 28.24 43.10
N ASN A 805 -22.19 28.25 41.84
CA ASN A 805 -23.49 28.83 41.45
C ASN A 805 -24.46 27.80 40.82
N ALA A 806 -24.10 26.52 40.78
CA ALA A 806 -24.97 25.45 40.26
C ALA A 806 -26.08 25.08 41.29
N PRO A 807 -27.35 24.90 40.87
CA PRO A 807 -28.44 24.58 41.79
C PRO A 807 -28.47 23.09 42.22
N PRO A 808 -28.96 22.78 43.44
CA PRO A 808 -29.11 21.41 43.93
C PRO A 808 -29.95 20.46 43.08
N VAL A 809 -29.53 19.19 43.04
CA VAL A 809 -30.30 18.07 42.44
C VAL A 809 -31.32 17.47 43.43
N ALA A 810 -32.10 16.48 42.97
CA ALA A 810 -33.11 15.80 43.78
C ALA A 810 -32.52 14.84 44.84
N ILE A 811 -33.30 14.60 45.89
CA ILE A 811 -33.03 13.54 46.88
C ILE A 811 -33.44 12.19 46.28
N THR A 812 -32.49 11.25 46.20
CA THR A 812 -32.72 9.88 45.71
C THR A 812 -33.20 8.94 46.83
N ASN A 813 -33.96 7.90 46.43
CA ASN A 813 -34.48 6.83 47.29
C ASN A 813 -35.13 7.28 48.61
N LEU A 814 -35.92 8.36 48.59
CA LEU A 814 -36.70 8.79 49.75
C LEU A 814 -37.77 7.74 50.10
N ALA A 815 -37.51 6.98 51.16
CA ALA A 815 -38.41 6.00 51.74
C ALA A 815 -38.92 6.46 53.11
N GLY A 816 -40.00 5.84 53.58
CA GLY A 816 -40.59 6.12 54.89
C GLY A 816 -41.18 4.85 55.51
N GLN A 817 -41.19 4.78 56.83
CA GLN A 817 -41.77 3.68 57.60
C GLN A 817 -42.48 4.19 58.87
N SER A 818 -43.56 3.53 59.26
CA SER A 818 -44.26 3.77 60.54
C SER A 818 -43.60 2.96 61.66
N ALA A 819 -42.90 3.63 62.57
CA ALA A 819 -42.31 3.01 63.75
C ALA A 819 -43.32 2.95 64.91
N GLY A 820 -43.17 1.93 65.77
CA GLY A 820 -43.94 1.82 67.01
C GLY A 820 -43.74 3.04 67.92
N GLY A 821 -44.82 3.52 68.55
CA GLY A 821 -44.78 4.74 69.37
C GLY A 821 -45.15 6.05 68.64
N ALA A 822 -45.85 5.96 67.50
CA ALA A 822 -46.37 7.09 66.73
C ALA A 822 -45.29 8.02 66.12
N VAL A 823 -44.20 7.43 65.63
CA VAL A 823 -43.12 8.11 64.88
C VAL A 823 -43.08 7.59 63.45
N ALA A 824 -42.98 8.50 62.48
CA ALA A 824 -42.59 8.20 61.11
C ALA A 824 -41.07 8.36 60.99
N MET A 825 -40.38 7.34 60.49
CA MET A 825 -38.96 7.43 60.15
C MET A 825 -38.82 7.54 58.64
N LEU A 826 -38.18 8.60 58.16
CA LEU A 826 -37.80 8.77 56.77
C LEU A 826 -36.31 8.42 56.59
N ARG A 827 -35.95 7.84 55.45
CA ARG A 827 -34.57 7.56 55.02
C ARG A 827 -34.38 7.89 53.55
N TRP A 828 -33.17 8.29 53.15
CA TRP A 828 -32.80 8.60 51.77
C TRP A 828 -31.27 8.50 51.60
N ASP A 829 -30.77 8.42 50.36
CA ASP A 829 -29.33 8.30 50.11
C ASP A 829 -28.58 9.61 50.41
N ARG A 830 -27.27 9.52 50.66
CA ARG A 830 -26.42 10.70 50.87
C ARG A 830 -26.47 11.62 49.64
N HIS A 831 -26.90 12.87 49.84
CA HIS A 831 -27.24 13.81 48.74
C HIS A 831 -26.09 14.01 47.73
N PRO A 832 -26.33 14.00 46.40
CA PRO A 832 -25.25 14.08 45.42
C PRO A 832 -24.49 15.41 45.42
N SER A 833 -25.18 16.54 45.55
CA SER A 833 -24.55 17.87 45.49
C SER A 833 -23.70 18.13 46.76
N LEU A 834 -22.50 18.67 46.60
CA LEU A 834 -21.48 18.77 47.65
C LEU A 834 -21.73 19.96 48.61
N ASP A 835 -22.21 21.06 48.05
CA ASP A 835 -22.75 22.27 48.68
C ASP A 835 -23.98 22.01 49.59
N VAL A 836 -24.84 21.04 49.23
CA VAL A 836 -25.93 20.60 50.11
C VAL A 836 -25.37 19.78 51.28
N ARG A 837 -24.41 18.89 51.02
CA ARG A 837 -23.74 18.08 52.05
C ARG A 837 -22.94 18.93 53.05
N GLN A 838 -22.33 20.02 52.59
CA GLN A 838 -21.53 20.94 53.42
C GLN A 838 -22.15 22.35 53.48
N GLY A 839 -23.04 22.55 54.45
CA GLY A 839 -23.64 23.86 54.78
C GLY A 839 -25.12 24.00 54.40
N GLY A 840 -25.61 23.18 53.47
CA GLY A 840 -27.03 23.07 53.14
C GLY A 840 -27.88 22.33 54.18
N TRP A 841 -29.20 22.30 53.94
CA TRP A 841 -30.18 21.62 54.79
C TRP A 841 -31.34 21.02 53.98
N ILE A 842 -32.09 20.11 54.59
CA ILE A 842 -33.30 19.51 54.02
C ILE A 842 -34.51 19.92 54.88
N GLU A 843 -35.50 20.59 54.28
CA GLU A 843 -36.79 20.93 54.90
C GLU A 843 -37.79 19.79 54.72
N PHE A 844 -38.66 19.54 55.71
CA PHE A 844 -39.76 18.57 55.65
C PHE A 844 -41.13 19.20 55.82
N ARG A 845 -42.09 18.72 55.03
CA ARG A 845 -43.50 19.14 55.09
C ARG A 845 -44.43 17.94 54.98
N HIS A 846 -45.68 18.10 55.41
CA HIS A 846 -46.72 17.07 55.41
C HIS A 846 -48.01 17.60 54.76
N SER A 847 -48.66 16.78 53.94
CA SER A 847 -50.02 17.00 53.45
C SER A 847 -50.90 15.81 53.82
N ALA A 848 -52.19 16.03 54.08
CA ALA A 848 -53.11 14.94 54.45
C ALA A 848 -53.44 14.01 53.28
N GLU A 849 -53.23 14.47 52.05
CA GLU A 849 -53.45 13.68 50.84
C GLU A 849 -52.42 12.55 50.71
N LEU A 850 -52.88 11.35 50.35
CA LEU A 850 -52.03 10.19 50.05
C LEU A 850 -51.54 10.17 48.59
N THR A 851 -52.11 11.00 47.72
CA THR A 851 -51.73 11.15 46.31
C THR A 851 -51.88 12.62 45.89
N GLY A 852 -50.99 13.13 45.02
CA GLY A 852 -51.09 14.50 44.50
C GLY A 852 -50.71 15.64 45.46
N ALA A 853 -50.04 15.35 46.58
CA ALA A 853 -49.55 16.36 47.51
C ALA A 853 -48.52 17.31 46.86
N THR A 854 -48.63 18.63 47.10
CA THR A 854 -47.68 19.64 46.60
C THR A 854 -46.98 20.37 47.75
N TRP A 855 -45.81 20.95 47.48
CA TRP A 855 -45.07 21.75 48.46
C TRP A 855 -45.90 22.94 48.97
N GLN A 856 -46.64 23.59 48.08
CA GLN A 856 -47.52 24.72 48.37
C GLN A 856 -48.73 24.31 49.23
N SER A 857 -49.30 23.12 49.00
CA SER A 857 -50.45 22.57 49.75
C SER A 857 -50.04 21.67 50.94
N SER A 858 -48.97 22.03 51.64
CA SER A 858 -48.40 21.27 52.76
C SER A 858 -47.97 22.16 53.93
N VAL A 859 -47.98 21.61 55.14
CA VAL A 859 -47.54 22.28 56.38
C VAL A 859 -46.19 21.72 56.85
N VAL A 860 -45.32 22.54 57.43
CA VAL A 860 -44.02 22.09 57.96
C VAL A 860 -44.22 20.99 59.01
N ILE A 861 -43.37 19.96 58.98
CA ILE A 861 -43.39 18.87 59.96
C ILE A 861 -41.98 18.61 60.51
N GLY A 862 -41.86 18.46 61.83
CA GLY A 862 -40.56 18.29 62.49
C GLY A 862 -39.66 19.54 62.40
N LYS A 863 -38.36 19.31 62.22
CA LYS A 863 -37.34 20.34 61.97
C LYS A 863 -36.56 19.97 60.70
N ALA A 864 -35.98 20.95 60.03
CA ALA A 864 -35.00 20.70 58.98
C ALA A 864 -33.76 20.00 59.55
N VAL A 865 -33.14 19.12 58.75
CA VAL A 865 -31.88 18.43 59.08
C VAL A 865 -30.72 18.99 58.24
N PRO A 866 -29.45 18.90 58.68
CA PRO A 866 -28.30 19.22 57.85
C PRO A 866 -28.29 18.38 56.57
N GLY A 867 -27.88 18.93 55.43
CA GLY A 867 -27.94 18.24 54.12
C GLY A 867 -26.99 17.05 53.96
N GLY A 868 -26.12 16.81 54.95
CA GLY A 868 -25.33 15.58 55.08
C GLY A 868 -26.04 14.42 55.78
N ALA A 869 -27.25 14.61 56.32
CA ALA A 869 -28.05 13.55 56.94
C ALA A 869 -28.75 12.64 55.92
N THR A 870 -29.03 11.41 56.32
CA THR A 870 -29.69 10.36 55.52
C THR A 870 -30.98 9.81 56.16
N ASP A 871 -31.35 10.32 57.34
CA ASP A 871 -32.58 9.94 58.05
C ASP A 871 -33.20 11.13 58.80
N ALA A 872 -34.51 11.03 59.05
CA ALA A 872 -35.23 11.96 59.92
C ALA A 872 -36.41 11.26 60.63
N SER A 873 -36.52 11.47 61.94
CA SER A 873 -37.70 11.09 62.73
C SER A 873 -38.69 12.24 62.82
N LEU A 874 -39.94 11.97 62.43
CA LEU A 874 -41.04 12.93 62.33
C LEU A 874 -42.29 12.37 63.04
N PRO A 875 -43.23 13.20 63.54
CA PRO A 875 -44.48 12.69 64.11
C PRO A 875 -45.28 11.88 63.09
N LEU A 876 -45.77 10.69 63.47
CA LEU A 876 -46.56 9.84 62.58
C LEU A 876 -47.96 10.44 62.35
N LYS A 877 -48.29 10.66 61.08
CA LYS A 877 -49.60 11.08 60.60
C LYS A 877 -49.88 10.33 59.31
N THR A 878 -51.16 10.07 59.04
CA THR A 878 -51.60 9.55 57.74
C THR A 878 -51.57 10.69 56.72
N GLY A 879 -50.85 10.51 55.61
CA GLY A 879 -50.65 11.52 54.59
C GLY A 879 -49.31 11.38 53.86
N SER A 880 -48.99 12.37 53.03
CA SER A 880 -47.73 12.45 52.28
C SER A 880 -46.71 13.36 52.97
N TYR A 881 -45.50 12.85 53.16
CA TYR A 881 -44.33 13.57 53.62
C TYR A 881 -43.52 14.04 52.40
N LEU A 882 -43.06 15.29 52.44
CA LEU A 882 -42.36 15.98 51.37
C LEU A 882 -40.99 16.44 51.89
N ALA A 883 -39.93 16.26 51.12
CA ALA A 883 -38.57 16.68 51.46
C ALA A 883 -37.98 17.58 50.36
N ARG A 884 -37.22 18.62 50.74
CA ARG A 884 -36.57 19.54 49.80
C ARG A 884 -35.17 19.96 50.28
N PRO A 885 -34.12 19.78 49.46
CA PRO A 885 -32.76 20.25 49.78
C PRO A 885 -32.57 21.73 49.43
N TYR A 886 -31.69 22.39 50.16
CA TYR A 886 -31.17 23.73 49.93
C TYR A 886 -29.64 23.68 49.98
N ASP A 887 -28.95 24.44 49.12
CA ASP A 887 -27.49 24.59 49.21
C ASP A 887 -27.05 25.49 50.38
N ALA A 888 -25.74 25.60 50.60
CA ALA A 888 -25.14 26.50 51.60
C ALA A 888 -25.39 28.00 51.37
N ARG A 889 -25.97 28.40 50.23
CA ARG A 889 -26.35 29.79 49.87
C ARG A 889 -27.86 30.03 49.95
N GLY A 890 -28.66 28.99 50.19
CA GLY A 890 -30.12 29.03 50.30
C GLY A 890 -30.88 28.82 48.98
N ASN A 891 -30.23 28.41 47.88
CA ASN A 891 -30.94 28.09 46.64
C ASN A 891 -31.69 26.75 46.78
N PRO A 892 -32.98 26.66 46.43
CA PRO A 892 -33.78 25.48 46.67
C PRO A 892 -33.78 24.48 45.50
N GLY A 893 -33.49 23.21 45.80
CA GLY A 893 -33.59 22.11 44.83
C GLY A 893 -35.04 21.70 44.49
N PRO A 894 -35.23 20.61 43.72
CA PRO A 894 -36.54 19.99 43.50
C PRO A 894 -37.04 19.22 44.75
N VAL A 895 -38.29 18.77 44.73
CA VAL A 895 -38.99 18.16 45.88
C VAL A 895 -39.19 16.66 45.67
N SER A 896 -38.88 15.85 46.69
CA SER A 896 -39.18 14.40 46.75
C SER A 896 -40.32 14.13 47.74
N ALA A 897 -41.07 13.02 47.56
CA ALA A 897 -42.29 12.72 48.33
C ALA A 897 -42.44 11.23 48.67
N VAL A 898 -43.03 10.91 49.83
CA VAL A 898 -43.40 9.55 50.25
C VAL A 898 -44.67 9.55 51.12
N ALA A 899 -45.57 8.57 50.95
CA ALA A 899 -46.85 8.50 51.65
C ALA A 899 -46.89 7.41 52.73
N LEU A 900 -47.50 7.71 53.89
CA LEU A 900 -47.58 6.81 55.05
C LEU A 900 -49.00 6.76 55.64
N ARG A 901 -49.28 5.67 56.36
CA ARG A 901 -50.49 5.45 57.18
C ARG A 901 -50.09 5.05 58.60
N ALA A 902 -50.94 5.32 59.58
CA ALA A 902 -50.72 4.87 60.96
C ALA A 902 -51.15 3.40 61.15
N ALA A 903 -50.26 2.58 61.74
CA ALA A 903 -50.52 1.18 62.09
C ALA A 903 -51.35 1.03 63.39
N SER A 904 -51.96 -0.14 63.59
CA SER A 904 -52.83 -0.43 64.74
C SER A 904 -52.33 -1.61 65.57
N LEU A 905 -52.37 -1.48 66.90
CA LEU A 905 -51.89 -2.50 67.84
C LEU A 905 -52.97 -3.56 68.12
N VAL A 906 -52.88 -4.70 67.43
CA VAL A 906 -53.71 -5.90 67.63
C VAL A 906 -52.79 -7.12 67.73
N PRO A 907 -53.02 -8.10 68.63
CA PRO A 907 -52.27 -9.36 68.62
C PRO A 907 -52.40 -10.07 67.27
N MET A 908 -51.33 -10.73 66.82
CA MET A 908 -51.26 -11.39 65.52
C MET A 908 -50.85 -12.86 65.66
N ALA A 909 -51.40 -13.72 64.81
CA ALA A 909 -51.04 -15.13 64.67
C ALA A 909 -50.44 -15.39 63.28
N GLU A 910 -49.55 -16.39 63.20
CA GLU A 910 -48.93 -16.81 61.94
C GLU A 910 -49.97 -17.52 61.06
N VAL A 911 -50.14 -17.06 59.82
CA VAL A 911 -51.10 -17.61 58.84
C VAL A 911 -50.42 -18.31 57.66
N ALA A 912 -49.15 -17.99 57.39
CA ALA A 912 -48.32 -18.67 56.40
C ALA A 912 -46.84 -18.43 56.68
N ARG A 913 -45.98 -19.32 56.17
CA ARG A 913 -44.53 -19.20 56.19
C ARG A 913 -43.94 -19.80 54.91
N LEU A 914 -42.87 -19.20 54.39
CA LEU A 914 -42.01 -19.79 53.38
C LEU A 914 -40.58 -19.90 53.94
N ASP A 915 -40.09 -21.11 54.12
CA ASP A 915 -38.70 -21.41 54.46
C ASP A 915 -37.97 -21.87 53.20
N GLU A 916 -36.96 -21.11 52.75
CA GLU A 916 -36.17 -21.46 51.56
C GLU A 916 -34.87 -22.19 51.96
N ALA A 917 -34.29 -21.92 53.13
CA ALA A 917 -33.19 -22.73 53.66
C ALA A 917 -33.70 -24.09 54.22
N PRO A 918 -33.00 -25.21 53.99
CA PRO A 918 -31.72 -25.38 53.28
C PRO A 918 -31.87 -25.72 51.78
N GLY A 919 -33.10 -25.90 51.28
CA GLY A 919 -33.33 -26.47 49.94
C GLY A 919 -33.11 -25.51 48.77
N PHE A 920 -33.28 -24.20 49.01
CA PHE A 920 -33.22 -23.10 48.07
C PHE A 920 -33.81 -23.45 46.69
N ALA A 921 -35.11 -23.78 46.64
CA ALA A 921 -35.79 -24.27 45.45
C ALA A 921 -36.14 -23.16 44.43
N GLY A 922 -36.00 -21.90 44.83
CA GLY A 922 -36.31 -20.70 44.05
C GLY A 922 -35.42 -20.45 42.83
N THR A 923 -35.88 -19.51 42.00
CA THR A 923 -35.18 -19.08 40.78
C THR A 923 -33.99 -18.20 41.16
N LYS A 924 -32.83 -18.49 40.55
CA LYS A 924 -31.55 -17.85 40.85
C LYS A 924 -31.06 -17.08 39.63
N ALA A 925 -30.47 -15.92 39.87
CA ALA A 925 -29.65 -15.17 38.93
C ALA A 925 -28.37 -14.76 39.66
N ASP A 926 -27.22 -15.12 39.08
CA ASP A 926 -25.87 -14.84 39.59
C ASP A 926 -25.61 -15.36 41.03
N CYS A 927 -26.37 -16.39 41.42
CA CYS A 927 -26.18 -17.14 42.65
C CYS A 927 -26.47 -18.65 42.47
N SER A 928 -25.80 -19.48 43.28
CA SER A 928 -25.93 -20.94 43.28
C SER A 928 -26.14 -21.47 44.70
N ALA A 929 -26.83 -22.60 44.82
CA ALA A 929 -27.10 -23.24 46.11
C ALA A 929 -26.40 -24.60 46.20
N ALA A 930 -25.59 -24.79 47.24
CA ALA A 930 -24.84 -26.01 47.49
C ALA A 930 -24.68 -26.24 49.00
N GLY A 931 -24.65 -27.50 49.44
CA GLY A 931 -24.43 -27.86 50.86
C GLY A 931 -25.48 -27.35 51.86
N GLY A 932 -26.62 -26.83 51.40
CA GLY A 932 -27.63 -26.19 52.25
C GLY A 932 -27.48 -24.66 52.41
N VAL A 933 -26.64 -24.03 51.58
CA VAL A 933 -26.32 -22.59 51.60
C VAL A 933 -26.48 -22.00 50.20
N LEU A 934 -27.04 -20.80 50.08
CA LEU A 934 -27.08 -20.02 48.83
C LEU A 934 -25.88 -19.07 48.80
N SER A 935 -25.18 -18.96 47.66
CA SER A 935 -23.94 -18.18 47.50
C SER A 935 -23.99 -17.32 46.25
N THR A 936 -23.38 -16.14 46.26
CA THR A 936 -23.12 -15.38 45.02
C THR A 936 -22.10 -16.10 44.12
N ASP A 937 -22.32 -16.08 42.81
CA ASP A 937 -21.48 -16.79 41.82
C ASP A 937 -20.18 -16.03 41.49
N GLU A 938 -19.16 -16.75 41.02
CA GLU A 938 -17.81 -16.18 40.82
C GLU A 938 -17.82 -15.01 39.82
N GLY A 939 -17.31 -13.85 40.27
CA GLY A 939 -17.33 -12.60 39.50
C GLY A 939 -18.53 -11.69 39.81
N ALA A 940 -19.63 -12.21 40.34
CA ALA A 940 -20.82 -11.41 40.68
C ALA A 940 -20.60 -10.57 41.95
N THR A 941 -21.02 -9.30 41.88
CA THR A 941 -21.13 -8.35 43.02
C THR A 941 -22.57 -8.11 43.46
N GLU A 942 -23.54 -8.37 42.57
CA GLU A 942 -24.98 -8.38 42.87
C GLU A 942 -25.56 -9.71 42.40
N ALA A 943 -26.55 -10.25 43.11
CA ALA A 943 -27.26 -11.46 42.72
C ALA A 943 -28.72 -11.42 43.19
N LEU A 944 -29.58 -12.23 42.57
CA LEU A 944 -31.02 -12.17 42.83
C LEU A 944 -31.66 -13.55 42.98
N TYR A 945 -32.43 -13.72 44.05
CA TYR A 945 -33.08 -14.97 44.40
C TYR A 945 -34.58 -14.78 44.58
N VAL A 946 -35.39 -15.34 43.66
CA VAL A 946 -36.87 -15.28 43.74
C VAL A 946 -37.40 -16.57 44.33
N PHE A 947 -38.22 -16.46 45.38
CA PHE A 947 -38.79 -17.61 46.09
C PHE A 947 -39.60 -18.50 45.13
N SER A 948 -39.51 -19.81 45.35
CA SER A 948 -40.16 -20.83 44.52
C SER A 948 -41.69 -20.81 44.64
N ALA A 949 -42.18 -20.48 45.83
CA ALA A 949 -43.58 -20.32 46.15
C ALA A 949 -43.92 -18.84 46.41
N LEU A 950 -45.22 -18.53 46.34
CA LEU A 950 -45.79 -17.25 46.79
C LEU A 950 -46.67 -17.49 48.01
N ILE A 951 -46.81 -16.48 48.87
CA ILE A 951 -47.76 -16.54 49.98
C ILE A 951 -49.14 -16.18 49.42
N ASN A 952 -50.11 -17.10 49.54
CA ASN A 952 -51.50 -16.88 49.16
C ASN A 952 -52.39 -17.04 50.39
N LEU A 953 -53.02 -15.94 50.81
CA LEU A 953 -53.86 -15.89 52.02
C LEU A 953 -55.35 -16.18 51.74
N GLY A 954 -55.70 -16.59 50.52
CA GLY A 954 -57.06 -16.91 50.09
C GLY A 954 -57.96 -15.69 49.88
N THR A 955 -57.92 -14.74 50.81
CA THR A 955 -58.62 -13.44 50.77
C THR A 955 -57.62 -12.29 50.87
N ALA A 956 -57.91 -11.19 50.18
CA ALA A 956 -57.21 -9.92 50.38
C ALA A 956 -57.52 -9.35 51.78
N GLY A 957 -56.54 -8.68 52.38
CA GLY A 957 -56.64 -8.06 53.69
C GLY A 957 -55.27 -7.89 54.35
N PRO A 958 -55.15 -7.01 55.35
CA PRO A 958 -53.88 -6.66 55.97
C PRO A 958 -53.16 -7.88 56.55
N VAL A 959 -51.84 -7.91 56.35
CA VAL A 959 -50.92 -8.92 56.88
C VAL A 959 -49.58 -8.26 57.19
N ARG A 960 -48.94 -8.68 58.27
CA ARG A 960 -47.56 -8.29 58.57
C ARG A 960 -46.61 -9.37 58.09
N LEU A 961 -45.70 -9.03 57.18
CA LEU A 961 -44.63 -9.92 56.75
C LEU A 961 -43.38 -9.64 57.59
N VAL A 962 -42.68 -10.70 58.00
CA VAL A 962 -41.43 -10.64 58.77
C VAL A 962 -40.44 -11.64 58.20
N SER A 963 -39.21 -11.21 57.92
CA SER A 963 -38.11 -12.06 57.45
C SER A 963 -37.19 -12.51 58.59
N ASP A 964 -36.68 -13.74 58.49
CA ASP A 964 -35.54 -14.24 59.29
C ASP A 964 -34.40 -14.61 58.34
N VAL A 965 -33.27 -13.92 58.49
CA VAL A 965 -32.14 -13.93 57.56
C VAL A 965 -30.85 -14.20 58.33
N GLY A 966 -30.05 -15.13 57.82
CA GLY A 966 -28.71 -15.43 58.32
C GLY A 966 -27.70 -15.43 57.17
N ILE A 967 -26.69 -14.57 57.26
CA ILE A 967 -25.64 -14.40 56.24
C ILE A 967 -24.23 -14.56 56.85
N LEU A 968 -23.28 -14.90 55.99
CA LEU A 968 -21.84 -14.94 56.23
C LEU A 968 -21.13 -14.37 54.99
N ILE A 969 -19.99 -13.69 55.16
CA ILE A 969 -19.16 -13.17 54.05
C ILE A 969 -17.79 -13.84 54.11
N GLU A 970 -17.34 -14.41 53.00
CA GLU A 970 -16.08 -15.15 52.86
C GLU A 970 -15.23 -14.56 51.70
N GLU A 971 -13.90 -14.47 51.86
CA GLU A 971 -13.01 -14.11 50.74
C GLU A 971 -12.72 -15.34 49.86
N ARG A 972 -13.02 -15.26 48.55
CA ARG A 972 -12.86 -16.36 47.58
C ARG A 972 -11.41 -16.85 47.39
N ARG A 973 -10.44 -16.15 48.01
CA ARG A 973 -9.01 -16.49 47.99
C ARG A 973 -8.56 -17.30 49.20
N ASP A 974 -9.29 -17.30 50.31
CA ASP A 974 -8.98 -18.22 51.42
C ASP A 974 -9.49 -19.62 51.09
N ARG A 975 -8.57 -20.49 50.68
CA ARG A 975 -8.84 -21.90 50.37
C ARG A 975 -8.35 -22.85 51.48
N ILE A 976 -8.13 -22.34 52.70
CA ILE A 976 -7.68 -23.17 53.84
C ILE A 976 -8.89 -23.75 54.61
N PHE A 977 -10.04 -23.07 54.60
CA PHE A 977 -11.25 -23.47 55.36
C PHE A 977 -12.50 -23.72 54.50
N GLY A 978 -12.33 -23.94 53.19
CA GLY A 978 -13.44 -24.19 52.27
C GLY A 978 -14.04 -25.59 52.39
N PRO A 979 -15.34 -25.79 52.04
CA PRO A 979 -16.03 -27.08 52.22
C PRO A 979 -15.53 -28.20 51.28
N GLU A 980 -14.77 -27.87 50.23
CA GLU A 980 -14.18 -28.87 49.31
C GLU A 980 -12.80 -29.36 49.76
N THR A 981 -12.15 -28.67 50.71
CA THR A 981 -10.89 -29.11 51.32
C THR A 981 -11.16 -29.95 52.56
N GLY A 982 -10.90 -31.27 52.47
CA GLY A 982 -11.00 -32.18 53.61
C GLY A 982 -10.09 -31.75 54.76
N ALA A 983 -10.68 -31.18 55.81
CA ALA A 983 -9.95 -30.45 56.84
C ALA A 983 -8.95 -31.33 57.60
N PHE A 984 -7.69 -30.88 57.65
CA PHE A 984 -6.61 -31.54 58.41
C PHE A 984 -6.81 -31.38 59.94
N TRP A 985 -7.58 -30.38 60.36
CA TRP A 985 -8.07 -30.18 61.73
C TRP A 985 -9.47 -29.60 61.70
N THR A 986 -10.39 -30.16 62.49
CA THR A 986 -11.76 -29.62 62.68
C THR A 986 -11.99 -29.30 64.15
N PRO A 987 -11.77 -28.05 64.60
CA PRO A 987 -12.27 -27.58 65.89
C PRO A 987 -13.82 -27.56 65.91
N PRO A 988 -14.48 -27.64 67.07
CA PRO A 988 -15.94 -27.58 67.15
C PRO A 988 -16.56 -26.27 66.64
N ASP A 989 -15.80 -25.17 66.71
CA ASP A 989 -16.32 -23.79 66.62
C ASP A 989 -15.90 -23.07 65.31
N GLY A 990 -15.86 -23.79 64.18
CA GLY A 990 -15.31 -23.31 62.90
C GLY A 990 -15.91 -22.02 62.33
N LEU A 991 -17.13 -21.65 62.74
CA LEU A 991 -17.83 -20.42 62.32
C LEU A 991 -17.11 -19.12 62.75
N PHE A 992 -16.23 -19.16 63.76
CA PHE A 992 -15.57 -17.95 64.28
C PHE A 992 -14.40 -17.47 63.40
N TRP A 993 -13.90 -18.29 62.48
CA TRP A 993 -12.65 -18.03 61.72
C TRP A 993 -12.85 -17.78 60.22
N GLN A 994 -14.09 -17.79 59.72
CA GLN A 994 -14.39 -17.62 58.29
C GLN A 994 -14.82 -16.20 57.88
N GLY A 995 -14.86 -15.24 58.81
CA GLY A 995 -15.25 -13.85 58.54
C GLY A 995 -14.05 -12.91 58.39
N GLY A 996 -13.91 -12.29 57.22
CA GLY A 996 -12.97 -11.17 57.02
C GLY A 996 -13.47 -9.91 57.73
N ALA A 997 -12.66 -9.32 58.61
CA ALA A 997 -13.10 -8.24 59.50
C ALA A 997 -13.46 -6.90 58.81
N ASP A 998 -13.01 -6.71 57.57
CA ASP A 998 -13.14 -5.47 56.79
C ASP A 998 -14.07 -5.62 55.56
N ALA A 999 -14.79 -6.74 55.41
CA ALA A 999 -15.58 -7.07 54.21
C ALA A 999 -17.07 -6.70 54.31
N TYR A 1000 -17.63 -6.07 53.27
CA TYR A 1000 -19.04 -5.62 53.24
C TYR A 1000 -19.91 -6.32 52.18
N GLY A 1001 -21.13 -6.66 52.58
CA GLY A 1001 -22.18 -7.27 51.76
C GLY A 1001 -23.50 -7.38 52.53
N ASP A 1002 -24.61 -7.41 51.81
CA ASP A 1002 -25.96 -7.26 52.38
C ASP A 1002 -27.02 -8.11 51.64
N LEU A 1003 -28.16 -8.36 52.30
CA LEU A 1003 -29.31 -9.08 51.74
C LEU A 1003 -30.60 -8.32 52.03
N ASP A 1004 -31.09 -7.58 51.03
CA ASP A 1004 -32.41 -6.92 51.09
C ASP A 1004 -33.52 -7.93 50.75
N THR A 1005 -34.46 -8.12 51.67
CA THR A 1005 -35.65 -8.94 51.43
C THR A 1005 -36.77 -8.06 50.89
N GLN A 1006 -37.19 -8.33 49.66
CA GLN A 1006 -38.17 -7.51 48.93
C GLN A 1006 -39.44 -8.30 48.64
N VAL A 1007 -40.60 -7.68 48.86
CA VAL A 1007 -41.91 -8.20 48.47
C VAL A 1007 -42.50 -7.36 47.35
N ARG A 1008 -43.33 -7.98 46.52
CA ARG A 1008 -44.35 -7.27 45.75
C ARG A 1008 -45.72 -7.90 45.98
N VAL A 1009 -46.73 -7.05 46.04
CA VAL A 1009 -48.13 -7.44 46.27
C VAL A 1009 -48.84 -7.56 44.92
N HIS A 1010 -49.71 -8.56 44.77
CA HIS A 1010 -50.62 -8.66 43.64
C HIS A 1010 -51.88 -7.82 43.92
N ASP A 1011 -52.20 -6.90 43.01
CA ASP A 1011 -53.50 -6.25 42.99
C ASP A 1011 -54.50 -7.11 42.22
N ASP A 1012 -55.45 -7.69 42.95
CA ASP A 1012 -56.52 -8.51 42.39
C ASP A 1012 -57.52 -7.71 41.54
N ALA A 1013 -57.57 -6.38 41.65
CA ALA A 1013 -58.48 -5.54 40.86
C ALA A 1013 -57.95 -5.26 39.44
N THR A 1014 -56.63 -5.10 39.28
CA THR A 1014 -55.96 -4.94 37.97
C THR A 1014 -55.36 -6.24 37.42
N ALA A 1015 -55.24 -7.29 38.23
CA ALA A 1015 -54.49 -8.51 37.93
C ALA A 1015 -53.00 -8.23 37.60
N THR A 1016 -52.40 -7.25 38.29
CA THR A 1016 -51.00 -6.88 38.12
C THR A 1016 -50.22 -6.97 39.43
N TRP A 1017 -48.90 -7.13 39.31
CA TRP A 1017 -48.00 -7.04 40.46
C TRP A 1017 -47.50 -5.60 40.63
N GLY A 1018 -47.56 -5.10 41.86
CA GLY A 1018 -46.97 -3.81 42.22
C GLY A 1018 -45.44 -3.78 42.11
N PRO A 1019 -44.82 -2.60 42.36
CA PRO A 1019 -43.37 -2.48 42.48
C PRO A 1019 -42.85 -3.33 43.66
N TRP A 1020 -41.57 -3.72 43.57
CA TRP A 1020 -40.87 -4.35 44.69
C TRP A 1020 -40.62 -3.33 45.81
N GLN A 1021 -40.75 -3.78 47.06
CA GLN A 1021 -40.59 -2.98 48.28
C GLN A 1021 -39.77 -3.78 49.30
N SER A 1022 -38.68 -3.20 49.77
CA SER A 1022 -37.79 -3.73 50.82
C SER A 1022 -38.49 -3.80 52.18
N PHE A 1023 -38.30 -4.88 52.93
CA PHE A 1023 -38.88 -5.05 54.28
C PHE A 1023 -38.11 -6.04 55.16
N ASP A 1024 -37.97 -5.69 56.44
CA ASP A 1024 -37.63 -6.65 57.50
C ASP A 1024 -38.90 -7.13 58.24
N ALA A 1025 -39.80 -6.20 58.58
CA ALA A 1025 -41.00 -6.45 59.39
C ALA A 1025 -42.11 -5.41 59.18
N ALA A 1026 -42.83 -5.47 58.05
CA ALA A 1026 -43.78 -4.45 57.60
C ALA A 1026 -45.21 -4.97 57.33
N GLU A 1027 -46.20 -4.08 57.38
CA GLU A 1027 -47.62 -4.36 57.10
C GLU A 1027 -47.98 -4.05 55.64
N PHE A 1028 -48.61 -5.01 54.96
CA PHE A 1028 -49.07 -4.92 53.58
C PHE A 1028 -50.53 -5.36 53.48
N ASP A 1029 -51.28 -4.83 52.52
CA ASP A 1029 -52.68 -5.22 52.26
C ASP A 1029 -52.79 -5.89 50.88
N GLY A 1030 -53.26 -7.15 50.85
CA GLY A 1030 -53.32 -7.95 49.63
C GLY A 1030 -53.62 -9.43 49.88
N ARG A 1031 -53.70 -10.21 48.79
CA ARG A 1031 -53.97 -11.67 48.84
C ARG A 1031 -52.75 -12.52 48.50
N LEU A 1032 -51.99 -12.11 47.48
CA LEU A 1032 -50.83 -12.83 46.97
C LEU A 1032 -49.57 -11.96 47.14
N PHE A 1033 -48.52 -12.55 47.70
CA PHE A 1033 -47.25 -11.90 47.96
C PHE A 1033 -46.13 -12.73 47.35
N GLN A 1034 -45.39 -12.13 46.40
CA GLN A 1034 -44.18 -12.74 45.84
C GLN A 1034 -42.96 -12.08 46.48
N ILE A 1035 -41.98 -12.90 46.89
CA ILE A 1035 -40.83 -12.48 47.66
C ILE A 1035 -39.55 -12.78 46.88
N ARG A 1036 -38.54 -11.92 47.01
CA ARG A 1036 -37.18 -12.14 46.54
C ARG A 1036 -36.17 -11.64 47.56
N ALA A 1037 -34.98 -12.22 47.57
CA ALA A 1037 -33.79 -11.62 48.17
C ALA A 1037 -32.92 -10.99 47.08
N ALA A 1038 -32.46 -9.77 47.30
CA ALA A 1038 -31.41 -9.12 46.52
C ALA A 1038 -30.13 -9.13 47.35
N LEU A 1039 -29.09 -9.78 46.83
CA LEU A 1039 -27.81 -9.98 47.50
C LEU A 1039 -26.78 -9.01 46.90
N SER A 1040 -25.94 -8.40 47.74
CA SER A 1040 -24.82 -7.57 47.29
C SER A 1040 -23.53 -7.87 48.05
N VAL A 1041 -22.38 -7.66 47.40
CA VAL A 1041 -21.04 -7.59 47.99
C VAL A 1041 -20.26 -6.45 47.36
N GLU A 1042 -19.42 -5.77 48.13
CA GLU A 1042 -18.64 -4.61 47.67
C GLU A 1042 -17.65 -4.92 46.55
N SER A 1043 -17.24 -6.18 46.41
CA SER A 1043 -16.18 -6.62 45.51
C SER A 1043 -16.33 -8.10 45.15
N ALA A 1044 -16.05 -8.44 43.90
CA ALA A 1044 -16.04 -9.82 43.40
C ALA A 1044 -14.99 -10.72 44.08
N ALA A 1045 -14.10 -10.16 44.90
CA ALA A 1045 -13.20 -10.92 45.78
C ALA A 1045 -13.95 -11.69 46.89
N TYR A 1046 -15.14 -11.22 47.30
CA TYR A 1046 -15.95 -11.83 48.37
C TYR A 1046 -17.13 -12.62 47.81
N ALA A 1047 -17.67 -13.52 48.64
CA ALA A 1047 -18.92 -14.22 48.40
C ALA A 1047 -19.87 -14.02 49.60
N LEU A 1048 -21.12 -13.64 49.34
CA LEU A 1048 -22.17 -13.62 50.36
C LEU A 1048 -22.84 -14.99 50.41
N ARG A 1049 -22.86 -15.60 51.60
CA ARG A 1049 -23.41 -16.93 51.87
C ARG A 1049 -24.62 -16.85 52.79
N VAL A 1050 -25.79 -17.20 52.27
CA VAL A 1050 -27.05 -17.20 53.01
C VAL A 1050 -27.27 -18.57 53.64
N THR A 1051 -27.18 -18.63 54.97
CA THR A 1051 -27.34 -19.85 55.78
C THR A 1051 -28.75 -20.02 56.34
N ARG A 1052 -29.53 -18.92 56.40
CA ARG A 1052 -30.96 -18.95 56.71
C ARG A 1052 -31.69 -17.89 55.89
N LEU A 1053 -32.84 -18.26 55.33
CA LEU A 1053 -33.77 -17.35 54.67
C LEU A 1053 -35.18 -17.92 54.81
N SER A 1054 -36.03 -17.23 55.55
CA SER A 1054 -37.47 -17.48 55.58
C SER A 1054 -38.28 -16.21 55.79
N VAL A 1055 -39.56 -16.25 55.39
CA VAL A 1055 -40.52 -15.16 55.63
C VAL A 1055 -41.80 -15.74 56.20
N ALA A 1056 -42.23 -15.20 57.33
CA ALA A 1056 -43.48 -15.53 57.98
C ALA A 1056 -44.49 -14.38 57.83
N ALA A 1057 -45.77 -14.74 57.69
CA ALA A 1057 -46.89 -13.85 57.48
C ALA A 1057 -47.85 -13.95 58.66
N TYR A 1058 -48.11 -12.82 59.32
CA TYR A 1058 -48.91 -12.71 60.53
C TYR A 1058 -50.16 -11.88 60.27
N ARG A 1059 -51.35 -12.38 60.61
CA ARG A 1059 -52.60 -11.59 60.59
C ARG A 1059 -53.08 -11.34 62.02
N ALA A 1060 -53.72 -10.18 62.21
CA ALA A 1060 -54.44 -9.89 63.45
C ALA A 1060 -55.51 -10.95 63.72
N THR A 1061 -55.66 -11.35 64.98
CA THR A 1061 -56.67 -12.32 65.48
C THR A 1061 -57.85 -11.62 66.13
#